data_AF-A0A1I2GIK1-F1
#
_entry.id   AF-A0A1I2GIK1-F1
#
_cell.length_a   1.000
_cell.length_b   1.000
_cell.length_c   1.000
_cell.angle_alpha   90.00
_cell.angle_beta   90.00
_cell.angle_gamma   90.00
#
_symmetry.space_group_name_H-M   'P 1'
#
loop_
_entity.id
_entity.type
_entity.pdbx_description
1 polymer ?
#
loop_
_entity_poly.entity_id
_entity_poly.type
_entity_poly.pdbx_seq_one_letter_code
_entity_poly.pdbx_strand_id
1 'polypeptide(L)'
;MATTVFNLSSLNGTNGFRLDGTETIDFAGYSVSSAGDFNGDGFDDVIVGAFGAEPNGYDSGSSYVVFGKAAGFNATLDLASLDGNSGFRLDGVARYDSSGFSVSSAGDVNSDGFDDVIIGAPGADPNGENSGSSYVMFGKASGFDAEMNLSSLDGSNGFRLDGVGGGYDNSGSSVSSAGDVNGDGFADLIIGADGADPNGDFSGSSYVVFGKASGFDATLDLSNLDGSNGFRLDGEAPYSFSGDSVSNAGDVNGDGFDDVIIGTREAGAFGIRIGTSYVVFGKASGFDATLNLSSLDGSNGFRLDGAAYDEFGVSVSNAGDVNGDGFDDLIAGAPGAGPNGYSAGSSYVIFGKASGFDAALDISNLDGSNGFRLDGVSEFDRRLGFSVSNAGDVNGDGFDDVIMGAIGAIPNGDYSGSSYIVFGKASGFAPTIDLSDLDSNSGFRLDGEGVDNFSGRSVSSAGDVNSDGFDDVIIGAPGADPNGGGSGSSYVVFGRSSFTDEGVIRGTPGDDVLTGTSEAERFEAGDGNDRMIGRGGADVFLGEAGNDYIRISDLNFESVDGGIGNDILALGGSGLNLNLTDMAGKISGIETIRLFGTGDNTLTLTAADVLNLSDTTNTLIVNGNEGDRIVGLSHGWGDGGIHGDFHTYFNDAAVLLVGVNVATDFA
;
A
#
# COMPACT_ATOMS: atom_id res chain seq x y z
N MET A 1 -8.14 -26.51 4.93
CA MET A 1 -9.61 -26.36 4.68
C MET A 1 -9.73 -26.09 3.19
N ALA A 2 -10.67 -25.31 2.67
CA ALA A 2 -10.51 -24.74 1.32
C ALA A 2 -10.07 -23.29 1.51
N THR A 3 -9.04 -22.85 0.77
CA THR A 3 -8.57 -21.47 0.76
C THR A 3 -9.72 -20.48 0.58
N THR A 4 -9.77 -19.43 1.41
CA THR A 4 -10.69 -18.30 1.22
C THR A 4 -10.32 -17.58 -0.08
N VAL A 5 -11.30 -17.32 -0.95
CA VAL A 5 -11.08 -16.71 -2.27
C VAL A 5 -11.88 -15.41 -2.38
N PHE A 6 -11.20 -14.34 -2.76
CA PHE A 6 -11.75 -13.05 -3.12
C PHE A 6 -11.53 -12.80 -4.61
N ASN A 7 -12.60 -12.54 -5.38
CA ASN A 7 -12.48 -12.34 -6.82
C ASN A 7 -12.33 -10.85 -7.13
N LEU A 8 -11.30 -10.47 -7.90
CA LEU A 8 -11.08 -9.07 -8.27
C LEU A 8 -12.25 -8.47 -9.09
N SER A 9 -13.02 -9.32 -9.78
CA SER A 9 -14.24 -8.91 -10.48
C SER A 9 -15.42 -8.55 -9.57
N SER A 10 -15.30 -8.76 -8.26
CA SER A 10 -16.30 -8.37 -7.27
C SER A 10 -16.05 -6.99 -6.66
N LEU A 11 -14.99 -6.29 -7.10
CA LEU A 11 -14.72 -4.93 -6.66
C LEU A 11 -15.86 -3.99 -7.07
N ASN A 12 -16.32 -3.17 -6.13
CA ASN A 12 -17.54 -2.38 -6.29
C ASN A 12 -17.42 -0.92 -5.80
N GLY A 13 -16.27 -0.51 -5.27
CA GLY A 13 -16.04 0.80 -4.69
C GLY A 13 -16.13 0.84 -3.16
N THR A 14 -16.72 -0.17 -2.50
CA THR A 14 -16.80 -0.28 -1.03
C THR A 14 -15.87 -1.35 -0.47
N ASN A 15 -15.30 -2.18 -1.33
CA ASN A 15 -14.36 -3.25 -1.00
C ASN A 15 -13.06 -3.17 -1.83
N GLY A 16 -12.83 -2.02 -2.47
CA GLY A 16 -11.79 -1.75 -3.44
C GLY A 16 -12.35 -1.36 -4.82
N PHE A 17 -11.46 -1.04 -5.75
CA PHE A 17 -11.81 -0.56 -7.10
C PHE A 17 -10.75 -0.95 -8.13
N ARG A 18 -11.15 -0.93 -9.41
CA ARG A 18 -10.26 -1.19 -10.55
C ARG A 18 -9.81 0.10 -11.23
N LEU A 19 -8.53 0.18 -11.56
CA LEU A 19 -7.90 1.23 -12.37
C LEU A 19 -7.73 0.70 -13.80
N ASP A 20 -8.37 1.31 -14.78
CA ASP A 20 -8.31 0.90 -16.19
C ASP A 20 -7.32 1.74 -16.97
N GLY A 21 -6.37 1.07 -17.65
CA GLY A 21 -5.38 1.69 -18.53
C GLY A 21 -6.00 2.32 -19.77
N THR A 22 -5.26 3.22 -20.41
CA THR A 22 -5.84 4.22 -21.32
C THR A 22 -5.98 3.77 -22.77
N GLU A 23 -4.92 3.24 -23.37
CA GLU A 23 -4.86 2.88 -24.77
C GLU A 23 -4.27 1.47 -24.93
N THR A 24 -4.45 0.86 -26.11
CA THR A 24 -3.86 -0.44 -26.41
C THR A 24 -2.35 -0.42 -26.19
N ILE A 25 -1.78 -1.53 -25.71
CA ILE A 25 -0.35 -1.76 -25.48
C ILE A 25 0.35 -0.79 -24.52
N ASP A 26 -0.40 -0.03 -23.71
CA ASP A 26 0.18 0.81 -22.64
C ASP A 26 0.74 -0.04 -21.48
N PHE A 27 0.16 -1.22 -21.26
CA PHE A 27 0.47 -2.14 -20.16
C PHE A 27 0.37 -1.48 -18.78
N ALA A 28 -0.67 -0.68 -18.53
CA ALA A 28 -0.90 -0.11 -17.20
C ALA A 28 -1.02 -1.21 -16.14
N GLY A 29 -0.35 -1.03 -15.00
CA GLY A 29 -0.24 -2.06 -13.97
C GLY A 29 0.95 -3.01 -14.18
N TYR A 30 1.89 -2.66 -15.05
CA TYR A 30 3.14 -3.42 -15.19
C TYR A 30 3.98 -3.36 -13.91
N SER A 31 4.00 -2.20 -13.26
CA SER A 31 4.54 -1.96 -11.93
C SER A 31 3.53 -1.10 -11.17
N VAL A 32 3.31 -1.43 -9.91
CA VAL A 32 2.38 -0.72 -9.01
C VAL A 32 3.02 -0.57 -7.64
N SER A 33 2.70 0.50 -6.93
CA SER A 33 3.12 0.73 -5.55
C SER A 33 2.19 1.75 -4.87
N SER A 34 2.26 1.86 -3.55
CA SER A 34 1.83 3.07 -2.86
C SER A 34 2.67 4.27 -3.34
N ALA A 35 2.07 5.44 -3.33
CA ALA A 35 2.73 6.73 -3.52
C ALA A 35 2.86 7.50 -2.19
N GLY A 36 2.43 6.90 -1.06
CA GLY A 36 2.27 7.59 0.23
C GLY A 36 1.23 8.70 0.17
N ASP A 37 1.23 9.61 1.13
CA ASP A 37 0.38 10.81 1.13
C ASP A 37 1.04 11.90 0.26
N PHE A 38 1.02 11.68 -1.05
CA PHE A 38 1.72 12.52 -2.03
C PHE A 38 1.10 13.93 -2.12
N ASN A 39 -0.19 14.05 -1.84
CA ASN A 39 -0.90 15.32 -1.85
C ASN A 39 -1.12 15.93 -0.44
N GLY A 40 -0.76 15.25 0.64
CA GLY A 40 -0.85 15.72 2.03
C GLY A 40 -2.29 15.87 2.55
N ASP A 41 -3.24 15.10 2.04
CA ASP A 41 -4.64 15.11 2.48
C ASP A 41 -4.98 14.07 3.54
N GLY A 42 -3.99 13.25 3.93
CA GLY A 42 -4.08 12.22 4.96
C GLY A 42 -4.60 10.87 4.46
N PHE A 43 -4.77 10.69 3.16
CA PHE A 43 -5.04 9.40 2.53
C PHE A 43 -3.81 8.92 1.76
N ASP A 44 -3.52 7.63 1.81
CA ASP A 44 -2.46 7.11 0.96
C ASP A 44 -2.89 7.11 -0.51
N ASP A 45 -1.96 7.49 -1.38
CA ASP A 45 -2.13 7.54 -2.82
C ASP A 45 -1.48 6.31 -3.48
N VAL A 46 -1.81 6.04 -4.74
CA VAL A 46 -1.20 4.91 -5.48
C VAL A 46 -0.56 5.36 -6.79
N ILE A 47 0.52 4.68 -7.18
CA ILE A 47 1.20 4.89 -8.46
C ILE A 47 1.14 3.64 -9.36
N VAL A 48 0.83 3.85 -10.64
CA VAL A 48 0.70 2.81 -11.67
C VAL A 48 1.61 3.11 -12.85
N GLY A 49 2.53 2.21 -13.16
CA GLY A 49 3.41 2.27 -14.32
C GLY A 49 2.78 1.69 -15.59
N ALA A 50 2.98 2.38 -16.71
CA ALA A 50 2.51 2.01 -18.05
C ALA A 50 3.64 2.26 -19.08
N PHE A 51 4.65 1.40 -19.06
CA PHE A 51 5.89 1.62 -19.83
C PHE A 51 5.70 1.63 -21.36
N GLY A 52 4.62 1.02 -21.86
CA GLY A 52 4.30 0.96 -23.29
C GLY A 52 3.56 2.19 -23.81
N ALA A 53 3.13 3.10 -22.93
CA ALA A 53 2.43 4.31 -23.35
C ALA A 53 3.29 5.18 -24.28
N GLU A 54 2.64 5.89 -25.21
CA GLU A 54 3.35 6.64 -26.26
C GLU A 54 3.14 8.17 -26.23
N PRO A 55 3.14 8.87 -25.08
CA PRO A 55 2.88 10.32 -25.05
C PRO A 55 3.92 11.14 -25.82
N ASN A 56 5.18 10.69 -25.85
CA ASN A 56 6.29 11.36 -26.51
C ASN A 56 7.01 10.48 -27.54
N GLY A 57 6.30 9.47 -28.05
CA GLY A 57 6.78 8.51 -29.06
C GLY A 57 6.71 7.08 -28.57
N TYR A 58 7.05 6.14 -29.46
CA TYR A 58 6.98 4.70 -29.21
C TYR A 58 7.68 4.32 -27.90
N ASP A 59 6.99 3.60 -27.01
CA ASP A 59 7.45 3.17 -25.69
C ASP A 59 8.17 4.30 -24.91
N SER A 60 7.69 5.54 -24.99
CA SER A 60 8.21 6.61 -24.11
C SER A 60 7.78 6.41 -22.66
N GLY A 61 6.65 5.73 -22.47
CA GLY A 61 6.07 5.35 -21.20
C GLY A 61 5.35 6.47 -20.47
N SER A 62 4.44 6.09 -19.57
CA SER A 62 3.75 6.98 -18.64
C SER A 62 3.65 6.32 -17.26
N SER A 63 3.37 7.13 -16.24
CA SER A 63 2.94 6.68 -14.93
C SER A 63 1.74 7.50 -14.47
N TYR A 64 0.94 6.94 -13.58
CA TYR A 64 -0.29 7.57 -13.10
C TYR A 64 -0.29 7.57 -11.58
N VAL A 65 -0.43 8.75 -10.97
CA VAL A 65 -0.71 8.87 -9.54
C VAL A 65 -2.20 9.07 -9.38
N VAL A 66 -2.83 8.26 -8.55
CA VAL A 66 -4.27 8.32 -8.24
C VAL A 66 -4.42 8.62 -6.76
N PHE A 67 -5.20 9.66 -6.44
CA PHE A 67 -5.32 10.08 -5.06
C PHE A 67 -6.32 9.24 -4.26
N GLY A 68 -5.97 8.96 -3.01
CA GLY A 68 -6.82 8.37 -1.99
C GLY A 68 -7.97 9.32 -1.61
N LYS A 69 -8.93 8.80 -0.84
CA LYS A 69 -10.06 9.57 -0.26
C LYS A 69 -10.90 8.69 0.66
N ALA A 70 -11.61 9.30 1.60
CA ALA A 70 -12.45 8.57 2.55
C ALA A 70 -13.51 7.65 1.90
N ALA A 71 -14.23 8.15 0.88
CA ALA A 71 -15.38 7.43 0.35
C ALA A 71 -15.73 7.79 -1.11
N GLY A 72 -16.72 7.08 -1.65
CA GLY A 72 -17.30 7.33 -2.96
C GLY A 72 -16.39 6.89 -4.11
N PHE A 73 -15.59 5.84 -3.91
CA PHE A 73 -14.91 5.18 -5.02
C PHE A 73 -15.94 4.53 -5.93
N ASN A 74 -15.75 4.70 -7.25
CA ASN A 74 -16.49 3.89 -8.20
C ASN A 74 -15.82 2.51 -8.27
N ALA A 75 -16.58 1.47 -8.62
CA ALA A 75 -16.03 0.15 -8.93
C ALA A 75 -14.88 0.19 -9.96
N THR A 76 -14.88 1.20 -10.84
CA THR A 76 -13.87 1.40 -11.88
C THR A 76 -13.55 2.87 -12.05
N LEU A 77 -12.26 3.19 -12.18
CA LEU A 77 -11.71 4.48 -12.55
C LEU A 77 -10.87 4.32 -13.83
N ASP A 78 -11.19 5.08 -14.87
CA ASP A 78 -10.39 5.16 -16.09
C ASP A 78 -9.23 6.14 -15.86
N LEU A 79 -7.99 5.70 -16.04
CA LEU A 79 -6.80 6.53 -15.85
C LEU A 79 -6.76 7.73 -16.82
N ALA A 80 -7.49 7.70 -17.94
CA ALA A 80 -7.61 8.83 -18.86
C ALA A 80 -8.51 9.95 -18.30
N SER A 81 -9.26 9.68 -17.22
CA SER A 81 -10.18 10.64 -16.61
C SER A 81 -9.57 11.48 -15.50
N LEU A 82 -8.31 11.21 -15.11
CA LEU A 82 -7.58 11.99 -14.12
C LEU A 82 -7.46 13.46 -14.56
N ASP A 83 -7.73 14.37 -13.63
CA ASP A 83 -7.94 15.80 -13.93
C ASP A 83 -7.05 16.76 -13.11
N GLY A 84 -6.14 16.21 -12.30
CA GLY A 84 -5.30 16.94 -11.35
C GLY A 84 -5.92 17.05 -9.94
N ASN A 85 -7.21 16.73 -9.77
CA ASN A 85 -7.87 16.68 -8.45
C ASN A 85 -8.06 15.25 -7.95
N SER A 86 -8.24 14.27 -8.84
CA SER A 86 -8.31 12.84 -8.47
C SER A 86 -7.00 12.09 -8.76
N GLY A 87 -5.94 12.81 -9.12
CA GLY A 87 -4.68 12.27 -9.60
C GLY A 87 -4.27 12.88 -10.95
N PHE A 88 -3.17 12.38 -11.52
CA PHE A 88 -2.59 12.91 -12.76
C PHE A 88 -1.71 11.88 -13.49
N ARG A 89 -1.40 12.17 -14.76
CA ARG A 89 -0.47 11.41 -15.60
C ARG A 89 0.90 12.08 -15.66
N LEU A 90 1.97 11.27 -15.57
CA LEU A 90 3.37 11.63 -15.77
C LEU A 90 3.89 11.01 -17.06
N ASP A 91 4.27 11.86 -18.02
CA ASP A 91 4.74 11.44 -19.33
C ASP A 91 6.26 11.32 -19.38
N GLY A 92 6.73 10.16 -19.86
CA GLY A 92 8.14 9.89 -20.14
C GLY A 92 8.72 10.81 -21.20
N VAL A 93 10.05 10.94 -21.22
CA VAL A 93 10.73 12.04 -21.91
C VAL A 93 10.90 11.79 -23.41
N ALA A 94 11.40 10.62 -23.80
CA ALA A 94 11.69 10.29 -25.19
C ALA A 94 11.26 8.86 -25.57
N ARG A 95 11.14 8.62 -26.87
CA ARG A 95 10.88 7.28 -27.43
C ARG A 95 11.87 6.23 -26.91
N TYR A 96 11.36 5.05 -26.59
CA TYR A 96 12.08 3.90 -26.05
C TYR A 96 12.62 4.06 -24.63
N ASP A 97 12.41 5.19 -23.95
CA ASP A 97 12.85 5.37 -22.57
C ASP A 97 12.13 4.39 -21.61
N SER A 98 10.91 3.95 -21.96
CA SER A 98 10.09 3.02 -21.17
C SER A 98 9.83 3.51 -19.75
N SER A 99 9.52 4.81 -19.58
CA SER A 99 9.18 5.38 -18.27
C SER A 99 7.98 4.68 -17.64
N GLY A 100 8.02 4.41 -16.34
CA GLY A 100 6.99 3.62 -15.67
C GLY A 100 7.19 2.10 -15.80
N PHE A 101 8.40 1.68 -16.20
CA PHE A 101 8.80 0.27 -16.14
C PHE A 101 8.87 -0.24 -14.69
N SER A 102 9.34 0.62 -13.78
CA SER A 102 9.29 0.43 -12.34
C SER A 102 8.81 1.73 -11.68
N VAL A 103 7.96 1.61 -10.67
CA VAL A 103 7.45 2.74 -9.87
C VAL A 103 7.43 2.36 -8.40
N SER A 104 7.66 3.34 -7.52
CA SER A 104 7.55 3.17 -6.07
C SER A 104 7.36 4.53 -5.40
N SER A 105 6.82 4.54 -4.17
CA SER A 105 7.05 5.66 -3.26
C SER A 105 8.56 5.85 -3.06
N ALA A 106 8.97 7.11 -3.02
CA ALA A 106 10.30 7.53 -2.63
C ALA A 106 10.37 7.86 -1.12
N GLY A 107 9.23 7.91 -0.43
CA GLY A 107 9.09 8.60 0.86
C GLY A 107 9.31 10.11 0.71
N ASP A 108 9.36 10.84 1.80
CA ASP A 108 9.67 12.27 1.80
C ASP A 108 11.19 12.50 1.72
N VAL A 109 11.74 12.57 0.49
CA VAL A 109 13.21 12.67 0.29
C VAL A 109 13.74 14.08 0.57
N ASN A 110 12.85 15.05 0.71
CA ASN A 110 13.18 16.46 0.92
C ASN A 110 12.73 17.00 2.29
N SER A 111 12.04 16.18 3.10
CA SER A 111 11.43 16.50 4.39
C SER A 111 10.52 17.73 4.37
N ASP A 112 9.69 17.89 3.33
CA ASP A 112 8.70 18.96 3.22
C ASP A 112 7.30 18.58 3.74
N GLY A 113 7.14 17.33 4.16
CA GLY A 113 5.93 16.76 4.75
C GLY A 113 4.97 16.14 3.74
N PHE A 114 5.37 15.98 2.48
CA PHE A 114 4.64 15.24 1.46
C PHE A 114 5.48 14.05 1.01
N ASP A 115 4.85 12.92 0.76
CA ASP A 115 5.58 11.79 0.16
C ASP A 115 5.92 12.09 -1.31
N ASP A 116 7.05 11.56 -1.76
CA ASP A 116 7.53 11.71 -3.12
C ASP A 116 7.39 10.38 -3.89
N VAL A 117 7.51 10.41 -5.22
CA VAL A 117 7.50 9.20 -6.06
C VAL A 117 8.76 9.07 -6.89
N ILE A 118 9.19 7.82 -7.12
CA ILE A 118 10.29 7.48 -8.04
C ILE A 118 9.81 6.59 -9.19
N ILE A 119 10.22 6.95 -10.41
CA ILE A 119 9.85 6.28 -11.66
C ILE A 119 11.10 5.88 -12.44
N GLY A 120 11.22 4.61 -12.80
CA GLY A 120 12.30 4.07 -13.62
C GLY A 120 12.01 4.13 -15.11
N ALA A 121 13.04 4.47 -15.89
CA ALA A 121 13.08 4.51 -17.34
C ALA A 121 14.37 3.86 -17.85
N PRO A 122 14.46 2.51 -17.80
CA PRO A 122 15.71 1.78 -18.08
C PRO A 122 16.20 1.92 -19.52
N GLY A 123 15.32 2.31 -20.46
CA GLY A 123 15.69 2.55 -21.85
C GLY A 123 16.23 3.95 -22.14
N ALA A 124 16.27 4.83 -21.13
CA ALA A 124 16.79 6.19 -21.32
C ALA A 124 18.30 6.20 -21.57
N ASP A 125 18.77 7.17 -22.36
CA ASP A 125 20.14 7.22 -22.88
C ASP A 125 20.98 8.44 -22.42
N PRO A 126 20.94 8.94 -21.16
CA PRO A 126 21.65 10.17 -20.80
C PRO A 126 23.17 10.08 -20.97
N ASN A 127 23.75 8.89 -20.75
CA ASN A 127 25.21 8.66 -20.73
C ASN A 127 25.68 7.57 -21.71
N GLY A 128 24.80 7.06 -22.56
CA GLY A 128 25.09 5.96 -23.49
C GLY A 128 23.80 5.22 -23.86
N GLU A 129 23.90 4.26 -24.77
CA GLU A 129 22.76 3.41 -25.15
C GLU A 129 22.30 2.56 -23.95
N ASN A 130 21.04 2.72 -23.56
CA ASN A 130 20.37 2.20 -22.39
C ASN A 130 21.18 2.34 -21.10
N SER A 131 21.83 3.49 -20.87
CA SER A 131 22.44 3.76 -19.55
C SER A 131 21.36 3.82 -18.44
N GLY A 132 20.13 4.14 -18.82
CA GLY A 132 18.95 4.22 -17.95
C GLY A 132 18.83 5.56 -17.23
N SER A 133 17.64 5.82 -16.70
CA SER A 133 17.37 6.96 -15.81
C SER A 133 16.26 6.60 -14.83
N SER A 134 16.26 7.29 -13.70
CA SER A 134 15.11 7.36 -12.80
C SER A 134 14.71 8.81 -12.57
N TYR A 135 13.45 9.05 -12.23
CA TYR A 135 12.90 10.38 -12.00
C TYR A 135 12.23 10.40 -10.65
N VAL A 136 12.59 11.37 -9.81
CA VAL A 136 11.95 11.61 -8.52
C VAL A 136 11.10 12.86 -8.68
N MET A 137 9.82 12.76 -8.35
CA MET A 137 8.91 13.91 -8.37
C MET A 137 8.45 14.21 -6.96
N PHE A 138 8.50 15.49 -6.58
CA PHE A 138 8.13 15.89 -5.23
C PHE A 138 6.61 16.01 -5.06
N GLY A 139 6.13 15.54 -3.91
CA GLY A 139 4.76 15.72 -3.43
C GLY A 139 4.43 17.18 -3.19
N LYS A 140 3.12 17.49 -3.14
CA LYS A 140 2.62 18.83 -2.75
C LYS A 140 1.12 18.84 -2.51
N ALA A 141 0.68 19.77 -1.68
CA ALA A 141 -0.72 19.99 -1.32
C ALA A 141 -1.74 20.07 -2.49
N SER A 142 -1.39 20.72 -3.61
CA SER A 142 -2.35 20.97 -4.70
C SER A 142 -1.71 21.58 -5.96
N GLY A 143 -2.54 21.78 -6.98
CA GLY A 143 -2.16 22.48 -8.21
C GLY A 143 -1.45 21.56 -9.19
N PHE A 144 -1.90 20.31 -9.27
CA PHE A 144 -1.49 19.36 -10.30
C PHE A 144 -2.25 19.64 -11.58
N ASP A 145 -1.54 19.65 -12.70
CA ASP A 145 -2.17 19.54 -14.01
C ASP A 145 -2.51 18.06 -14.25
N ALA A 146 -3.57 17.79 -15.02
CA ALA A 146 -3.96 16.43 -15.39
C ALA A 146 -2.83 15.64 -16.08
N GLU A 147 -1.95 16.35 -16.80
CA GLU A 147 -0.81 15.79 -17.52
C GLU A 147 0.44 16.63 -17.24
N MET A 148 1.51 15.98 -16.81
CA MET A 148 2.82 16.60 -16.56
C MET A 148 3.92 15.79 -17.23
N ASN A 149 5.04 16.42 -17.56
CA ASN A 149 6.14 15.78 -18.27
C ASN A 149 7.39 15.68 -17.38
N LEU A 150 8.02 14.51 -17.34
CA LEU A 150 9.23 14.29 -16.52
C LEU A 150 10.43 15.14 -16.95
N SER A 151 10.44 15.67 -18.18
CA SER A 151 11.46 16.63 -18.63
C SER A 151 11.34 18.02 -18.00
N SER A 152 10.24 18.29 -17.27
CA SER A 152 10.02 19.55 -16.58
C SER A 152 10.58 19.59 -15.16
N LEU A 153 11.15 18.47 -14.68
CA LEU A 153 11.81 18.41 -13.38
C LEU A 153 13.07 19.28 -13.37
N ASP A 154 13.18 20.18 -12.39
CA ASP A 154 14.20 21.24 -12.37
C ASP A 154 14.99 21.35 -11.06
N GLY A 155 14.78 20.42 -10.13
CA GLY A 155 15.36 20.41 -8.78
C GLY A 155 14.47 21.08 -7.73
N SER A 156 13.42 21.83 -8.13
CA SER A 156 12.45 22.41 -7.20
C SER A 156 11.13 21.65 -7.11
N ASN A 157 10.84 20.81 -8.09
CA ASN A 157 9.64 19.96 -8.19
C ASN A 157 9.99 18.48 -8.36
N GLY A 158 11.26 18.13 -8.15
CA GLY A 158 11.83 16.82 -8.42
C GLY A 158 13.08 16.91 -9.29
N PHE A 159 13.71 15.77 -9.57
CA PHE A 159 14.98 15.69 -10.28
C PHE A 159 15.14 14.34 -11.00
N ARG A 160 16.10 14.27 -11.93
CA ARG A 160 16.45 13.05 -12.66
C ARG A 160 17.76 12.45 -12.15
N LEU A 161 17.80 11.14 -12.02
CA LEU A 161 18.96 10.32 -11.71
C LEU A 161 19.46 9.67 -13.02
N ASP A 162 20.64 10.06 -13.48
CA ASP A 162 21.22 9.56 -14.72
C ASP A 162 22.09 8.33 -14.45
N GLY A 163 21.76 7.22 -15.11
CA GLY A 163 22.52 5.99 -15.05
C GLY A 163 23.97 6.16 -15.55
N VAL A 164 24.85 5.28 -15.09
CA VAL A 164 26.26 5.33 -15.48
C VAL A 164 26.43 4.87 -16.93
N GLY A 165 27.29 5.56 -17.69
CA GLY A 165 27.60 5.16 -19.06
C GLY A 165 28.64 4.04 -19.13
N GLY A 166 28.54 3.14 -20.11
CA GLY A 166 29.51 2.06 -20.27
C GLY A 166 28.98 0.82 -20.99
N GLY A 167 27.66 0.66 -21.06
CA GLY A 167 26.96 -0.45 -21.70
C GLY A 167 25.45 -0.28 -21.56
N TYR A 168 24.70 -1.38 -21.74
CA TYR A 168 23.26 -1.47 -21.51
C TYR A 168 23.00 -1.65 -20.00
N ASP A 169 23.37 -0.67 -19.19
CA ASP A 169 23.33 -0.75 -17.71
C ASP A 169 21.89 -0.85 -17.19
N ASN A 170 20.91 -0.32 -17.92
CA ASN A 170 19.47 -0.34 -17.61
C ASN A 170 19.14 0.23 -16.23
N SER A 171 19.82 1.30 -15.80
CA SER A 171 19.50 1.96 -14.52
C SER A 171 18.03 2.40 -14.47
N GLY A 172 17.35 2.10 -13.37
CA GLY A 172 15.90 2.29 -13.24
C GLY A 172 15.09 1.06 -13.68
N SER A 173 15.72 -0.10 -13.89
CA SER A 173 15.00 -1.36 -14.09
C SER A 173 14.22 -1.80 -12.84
N SER A 174 14.71 -1.42 -11.66
CA SER A 174 13.98 -1.47 -10.39
C SER A 174 14.29 -0.21 -9.57
N VAL A 175 13.28 0.32 -8.86
CA VAL A 175 13.40 1.51 -7.99
C VAL A 175 12.57 1.30 -6.73
N SER A 176 13.01 1.88 -5.62
CA SER A 176 12.26 1.94 -4.37
C SER A 176 12.80 3.05 -3.48
N SER A 177 12.02 3.50 -2.50
CA SER A 177 12.61 4.12 -1.30
C SER A 177 13.59 3.13 -0.66
N ALA A 178 14.67 3.66 -0.10
CA ALA A 178 15.62 2.91 0.72
C ALA A 178 15.36 3.09 2.22
N GLY A 179 14.37 3.89 2.61
CA GLY A 179 14.22 4.37 3.99
C GLY A 179 15.32 5.38 4.35
N ASP A 180 15.52 5.68 5.63
CA ASP A 180 16.60 6.54 6.13
C ASP A 180 17.85 5.68 6.46
N VAL A 181 18.59 5.31 5.42
CA VAL A 181 19.76 4.40 5.52
C VAL A 181 20.91 5.05 6.30
N ASN A 182 20.94 6.39 6.32
CA ASN A 182 22.01 7.16 6.92
C ASN A 182 21.63 7.85 8.24
N GLY A 183 20.35 7.79 8.63
CA GLY A 183 19.81 8.30 9.90
C GLY A 183 19.79 9.82 10.00
N ASP A 184 19.67 10.53 8.88
CA ASP A 184 19.61 12.00 8.85
C ASP A 184 18.19 12.58 8.81
N GLY A 185 17.18 11.71 8.80
CA GLY A 185 15.77 12.02 8.83
C GLY A 185 15.15 12.32 7.47
N PHE A 186 15.87 12.04 6.37
CA PHE A 186 15.35 12.13 5.01
C PHE A 186 15.20 10.73 4.44
N ALA A 187 14.16 10.48 3.66
CA ALA A 187 14.08 9.25 2.90
C ALA A 187 15.20 9.20 1.85
N ASP A 188 15.88 8.06 1.77
CA ASP A 188 16.88 7.74 0.77
C ASP A 188 16.26 6.90 -0.36
N LEU A 189 16.97 6.74 -1.46
CA LEU A 189 16.50 6.05 -2.66
C LEU A 189 17.40 4.88 -3.01
N ILE A 190 16.84 3.78 -3.52
CA ILE A 190 17.60 2.68 -4.12
C ILE A 190 17.18 2.44 -5.58
N ILE A 191 18.18 2.33 -6.45
CA ILE A 191 18.01 2.17 -7.90
C ILE A 191 18.81 0.97 -8.38
N GLY A 192 18.16 0.03 -9.06
CA GLY A 192 18.79 -1.11 -9.73
C GLY A 192 19.29 -0.77 -11.13
N ALA A 193 20.45 -1.34 -11.49
CA ALA A 193 21.05 -1.33 -12.82
C ALA A 193 21.61 -2.74 -13.09
N ASP A 194 20.71 -3.68 -13.35
CA ASP A 194 21.01 -5.10 -13.52
C ASP A 194 21.95 -5.40 -14.70
N GLY A 195 22.03 -4.48 -15.65
CA GLY A 195 22.90 -4.58 -16.82
C GLY A 195 24.33 -4.09 -16.60
N ALA A 196 24.63 -3.47 -15.47
CA ALA A 196 25.95 -2.89 -15.21
C ALA A 196 27.06 -3.96 -15.06
N ASP A 197 28.31 -3.56 -15.32
CA ASP A 197 29.44 -4.49 -15.41
C ASP A 197 30.60 -4.24 -14.41
N PRO A 198 30.38 -3.86 -13.13
CA PRO A 198 31.48 -3.49 -12.23
C PRO A 198 32.49 -4.63 -11.99
N ASN A 199 32.01 -5.87 -11.97
CA ASN A 199 32.80 -7.08 -11.72
C ASN A 199 32.69 -8.10 -12.87
N GLY A 200 32.49 -7.61 -14.09
CA GLY A 200 32.36 -8.37 -15.34
C GLY A 200 30.93 -8.37 -15.91
N ASP A 201 30.78 -8.92 -17.11
CA ASP A 201 29.54 -8.88 -17.91
C ASP A 201 28.29 -9.22 -17.07
N PHE A 202 27.31 -8.33 -17.05
CA PHE A 202 26.04 -8.39 -16.34
C PHE A 202 26.19 -8.78 -14.85
N SER A 203 27.23 -8.29 -14.18
CA SER A 203 27.35 -8.46 -12.72
C SER A 203 26.31 -7.66 -11.95
N GLY A 204 25.83 -6.57 -12.55
CA GLY A 204 24.82 -5.67 -12.03
C GLY A 204 25.34 -4.71 -10.96
N SER A 205 24.60 -3.64 -10.73
CA SER A 205 24.84 -2.68 -9.64
C SER A 205 23.51 -2.18 -9.08
N SER A 206 23.55 -1.74 -7.84
CA SER A 206 22.52 -0.89 -7.26
C SER A 206 23.13 0.40 -6.75
N TYR A 207 22.34 1.45 -6.63
CA TYR A 207 22.78 2.78 -6.19
C TYR A 207 21.87 3.24 -5.08
N VAL A 208 22.43 3.57 -3.92
CA VAL A 208 21.73 4.26 -2.84
C VAL A 208 22.03 5.75 -2.96
N VAL A 209 21.01 6.59 -3.02
CA VAL A 209 21.13 8.05 -3.13
C VAL A 209 20.51 8.69 -1.90
N PHE A 210 21.25 9.54 -1.21
CA PHE A 210 20.76 10.15 0.03
C PHE A 210 19.81 11.32 -0.22
N GLY A 211 18.74 11.36 0.57
CA GLY A 211 17.81 12.47 0.67
C GLY A 211 18.47 13.72 1.24
N LYS A 212 17.80 14.87 1.13
CA LYS A 212 18.25 16.13 1.73
C LYS A 212 17.18 17.21 1.68
N ALA A 213 17.22 18.14 2.63
CA ALA A 213 16.25 19.23 2.72
C ALA A 213 16.13 20.13 1.48
N SER A 214 17.22 20.37 0.73
CA SER A 214 17.20 21.31 -0.40
C SER A 214 18.45 21.22 -1.28
N GLY A 215 18.43 21.96 -2.38
CA GLY A 215 19.57 22.09 -3.28
C GLY A 215 19.73 20.87 -4.20
N PHE A 216 18.62 20.25 -4.58
CA PHE A 216 18.62 19.30 -5.68
C PHE A 216 18.91 20.04 -6.99
N ASP A 217 19.86 19.53 -7.75
CA ASP A 217 20.02 19.91 -9.14
C ASP A 217 18.96 19.16 -9.97
N ALA A 218 18.60 19.68 -11.13
CA ALA A 218 17.65 19.00 -12.03
C ALA A 218 18.11 17.59 -12.44
N THR A 219 19.43 17.33 -12.40
CA THR A 219 20.04 16.06 -12.76
C THR A 219 21.16 15.69 -11.80
N LEU A 220 21.22 14.44 -11.36
CA LEU A 220 22.34 13.83 -10.65
C LEU A 220 22.81 12.60 -11.42
N ASP A 221 24.07 12.60 -11.87
CA ASP A 221 24.69 11.43 -12.47
C ASP A 221 25.20 10.49 -11.37
N LEU A 222 24.75 9.24 -11.41
CA LEU A 222 25.03 8.21 -10.40
C LEU A 222 26.52 7.87 -10.28
N SER A 223 27.36 8.22 -11.27
CA SER A 223 28.82 8.07 -11.18
C SER A 223 29.47 9.08 -10.23
N ASN A 224 28.74 10.11 -9.79
CA ASN A 224 29.21 11.12 -8.84
C ASN A 224 28.90 10.77 -7.36
N LEU A 225 28.37 9.59 -7.08
CA LEU A 225 28.20 9.12 -5.70
C LEU A 225 29.57 8.91 -5.03
N ASP A 226 29.75 9.47 -3.84
CA ASP A 226 31.06 9.51 -3.17
C ASP A 226 31.07 9.05 -1.70
N GLY A 227 29.93 8.56 -1.22
CA GLY A 227 29.71 8.16 0.18
C GLY A 227 29.14 9.29 1.06
N SER A 228 29.12 10.53 0.57
CA SER A 228 28.48 11.66 1.28
C SER A 228 27.10 12.04 0.71
N ASN A 229 26.79 11.60 -0.49
CA ASN A 229 25.53 11.83 -1.21
C ASN A 229 24.88 10.51 -1.67
N GLY A 230 25.34 9.38 -1.13
CA GLY A 230 24.99 8.04 -1.57
C GLY A 230 26.21 7.21 -1.97
N PHE A 231 25.98 5.97 -2.37
CA PHE A 231 27.03 5.00 -2.72
C PHE A 231 26.52 3.94 -3.69
N ARG A 232 27.46 3.26 -4.35
CA ARG A 232 27.18 2.15 -5.27
C ARG A 232 27.40 0.79 -4.61
N LEU A 233 26.53 -0.15 -4.92
CA LEU A 233 26.58 -1.56 -4.52
C LEU A 233 26.94 -2.41 -5.74
N ASP A 234 28.12 -3.03 -5.73
CA ASP A 234 28.63 -3.81 -6.86
C ASP A 234 28.30 -5.31 -6.71
N GLY A 235 27.66 -5.89 -7.73
CA GLY A 235 27.36 -7.32 -7.80
C GLY A 235 28.62 -8.18 -7.74
N GLU A 236 28.52 -9.39 -7.16
CA GLU A 236 29.67 -10.23 -6.84
C GLU A 236 30.38 -10.81 -8.08
N ALA A 237 29.64 -11.25 -9.09
CA ALA A 237 30.18 -12.04 -10.20
C ALA A 237 29.49 -11.75 -11.54
N PRO A 238 30.15 -12.05 -12.70
CA PRO A 238 29.52 -11.93 -14.00
C PRO A 238 28.21 -12.73 -14.10
N TYR A 239 27.23 -12.17 -14.80
CA TYR A 239 25.87 -12.67 -15.00
C TYR A 239 25.06 -12.83 -13.72
N SER A 240 25.42 -12.14 -12.63
CA SER A 240 24.60 -12.14 -11.41
C SER A 240 23.34 -11.29 -11.57
N PHE A 241 23.40 -10.22 -12.38
CA PHE A 241 22.34 -9.22 -12.56
C PHE A 241 21.88 -8.64 -11.21
N SER A 242 22.83 -8.22 -10.37
CA SER A 242 22.51 -7.51 -9.13
C SER A 242 21.75 -6.21 -9.41
N GLY A 243 20.70 -5.94 -8.64
CA GLY A 243 19.80 -4.82 -8.90
C GLY A 243 18.65 -5.17 -9.84
N ASP A 244 18.42 -6.46 -10.12
CA ASP A 244 17.21 -6.93 -10.82
C ASP A 244 15.93 -6.56 -10.06
N SER A 245 15.98 -6.67 -8.74
CA SER A 245 14.96 -6.18 -7.81
C SER A 245 15.65 -5.54 -6.62
N VAL A 246 15.17 -4.37 -6.19
CA VAL A 246 15.66 -3.64 -5.02
C VAL A 246 14.47 -3.18 -4.19
N SER A 247 14.64 -3.07 -2.89
CA SER A 247 13.66 -2.48 -1.97
C SER A 247 14.37 -2.01 -0.70
N ASN A 248 13.73 -1.13 0.07
CA ASN A 248 14.08 -1.03 1.49
C ASN A 248 13.86 -2.39 2.17
N ALA A 249 14.64 -2.66 3.19
CA ALA A 249 14.50 -3.81 4.06
C ALA A 249 13.90 -3.43 5.42
N GLY A 250 13.76 -2.13 5.71
CA GLY A 250 13.49 -1.64 7.07
C GLY A 250 14.71 -1.85 7.98
N ASP A 251 14.54 -1.63 9.28
CA ASP A 251 15.57 -1.85 10.29
C ASP A 251 15.58 -3.32 10.75
N VAL A 252 16.11 -4.20 9.88
CA VAL A 252 16.09 -5.66 10.15
C VAL A 252 17.00 -6.05 11.31
N ASN A 253 17.90 -5.15 11.72
CA ASN A 253 18.91 -5.39 12.72
C ASN A 253 18.68 -4.61 14.03
N GLY A 254 17.69 -3.71 14.06
CA GLY A 254 17.25 -2.92 15.21
C GLY A 254 18.26 -1.88 15.68
N ASP A 255 19.10 -1.34 14.79
CA ASP A 255 20.08 -0.30 15.12
C ASP A 255 19.61 1.13 14.84
N GLY A 256 18.38 1.28 14.33
CA GLY A 256 17.70 2.53 14.08
C GLY A 256 18.05 3.16 12.74
N PHE A 257 18.63 2.40 11.81
CA PHE A 257 18.87 2.81 10.42
C PHE A 257 18.16 1.84 9.51
N ASP A 258 17.54 2.35 8.45
CA ASP A 258 16.93 1.47 7.47
C ASP A 258 18.01 0.73 6.67
N ASP A 259 17.74 -0.55 6.39
CA ASP A 259 18.58 -1.42 5.62
C ASP A 259 18.05 -1.54 4.18
N VAL A 260 18.84 -2.10 3.26
CA VAL A 260 18.40 -2.32 1.87
C VAL A 260 18.56 -3.77 1.46
N ILE A 261 17.62 -4.27 0.64
CA ILE A 261 17.66 -5.61 0.06
C ILE A 261 17.80 -5.55 -1.46
N ILE A 262 18.68 -6.41 -1.99
CA ILE A 262 19.03 -6.49 -3.42
C ILE A 262 18.89 -7.94 -3.90
N GLY A 263 17.97 -8.15 -4.82
CA GLY A 263 17.76 -9.40 -5.53
C GLY A 263 18.71 -9.60 -6.71
N THR A 264 18.96 -10.86 -7.05
CA THR A 264 19.75 -11.27 -8.22
C THR A 264 19.03 -12.40 -8.95
N ARG A 265 18.91 -12.31 -10.28
CA ARG A 265 18.25 -13.37 -11.07
C ARG A 265 19.16 -14.59 -11.35
N GLU A 266 20.49 -14.44 -11.34
CA GLU A 266 21.40 -15.51 -11.80
C GLU A 266 22.79 -15.56 -11.10
N ALA A 267 22.86 -15.78 -9.79
CA ALA A 267 24.16 -15.97 -9.12
C ALA A 267 24.69 -17.41 -9.23
N GLY A 268 25.19 -17.83 -10.39
CA GLY A 268 25.79 -19.15 -10.53
C GLY A 268 26.76 -19.36 -11.69
N ALA A 269 27.93 -19.92 -11.40
CA ALA A 269 28.88 -20.33 -12.42
C ALA A 269 28.36 -21.53 -13.23
N PHE A 270 28.41 -21.45 -14.57
CA PHE A 270 28.17 -22.58 -15.50
C PHE A 270 26.72 -23.10 -15.61
N GLY A 271 25.71 -22.22 -15.53
CA GLY A 271 24.33 -22.55 -15.92
C GLY A 271 23.48 -23.25 -14.86
N ILE A 272 23.90 -23.20 -13.60
CA ILE A 272 23.06 -23.52 -12.44
C ILE A 272 22.48 -22.20 -11.93
N ARG A 273 21.16 -22.01 -12.02
CA ARG A 273 20.46 -20.80 -11.53
C ARG A 273 20.32 -20.88 -10.00
N ILE A 274 21.32 -20.46 -9.24
CA ILE A 274 21.15 -20.28 -7.79
C ILE A 274 20.72 -18.82 -7.61
N GLY A 275 19.51 -18.61 -7.13
CA GLY A 275 19.05 -17.27 -6.80
C GLY A 275 19.72 -16.79 -5.50
N THR A 276 20.24 -15.57 -5.48
CA THR A 276 20.80 -14.96 -4.25
C THR A 276 20.19 -13.60 -4.00
N SER A 277 20.11 -13.20 -2.74
CA SER A 277 19.79 -11.82 -2.36
C SER A 277 20.81 -11.32 -1.34
N TYR A 278 20.92 -10.00 -1.19
CA TYR A 278 21.87 -9.37 -0.28
C TYR A 278 21.13 -8.33 0.53
N VAL A 279 21.39 -8.31 1.84
CA VAL A 279 20.93 -7.25 2.73
C VAL A 279 22.15 -6.45 3.13
N VAL A 280 22.10 -5.13 2.99
CA VAL A 280 23.18 -4.22 3.37
C VAL A 280 22.68 -3.33 4.49
N PHE A 281 23.41 -3.30 5.60
CA PHE A 281 22.99 -2.52 6.76
C PHE A 281 23.24 -1.02 6.61
N GLY A 282 22.27 -0.22 7.03
CA GLY A 282 22.36 1.21 7.23
C GLY A 282 23.36 1.57 8.33
N LYS A 283 23.73 2.85 8.38
CA LYS A 283 24.60 3.41 9.43
C LYS A 283 24.68 4.93 9.34
N ALA A 284 24.93 5.56 10.49
CA ALA A 284 25.08 7.01 10.58
C ALA A 284 26.13 7.68 9.65
N SER A 285 27.23 6.98 9.33
CA SER A 285 28.32 7.58 8.54
C SER A 285 29.38 6.58 8.07
N GLY A 286 30.31 7.06 7.24
CA GLY A 286 31.45 6.28 6.79
C GLY A 286 31.11 5.32 5.67
N PHE A 287 30.17 5.71 4.81
CA PHE A 287 29.96 5.06 3.52
C PHE A 287 31.14 5.37 2.61
N ASP A 288 31.68 4.32 1.99
CA ASP A 288 32.57 4.48 0.86
C ASP A 288 31.71 4.72 -0.38
N ALA A 289 32.28 5.34 -1.42
CA ALA A 289 31.60 5.52 -2.71
C ALA A 289 31.12 4.19 -3.34
N THR A 290 31.74 3.06 -2.96
CA THR A 290 31.43 1.74 -3.49
C THR A 290 31.59 0.67 -2.42
N LEU A 291 30.60 -0.21 -2.31
CA LEU A 291 30.63 -1.44 -1.52
C LEU A 291 30.46 -2.65 -2.44
N ASN A 292 31.34 -3.65 -2.32
CA ASN A 292 31.18 -4.91 -3.05
C ASN A 292 30.31 -5.86 -2.22
N LEU A 293 29.27 -6.44 -2.81
CA LEU A 293 28.35 -7.34 -2.10
C LEU A 293 29.04 -8.62 -1.60
N SER A 294 30.17 -9.02 -2.20
CA SER A 294 31.01 -10.13 -1.71
C SER A 294 31.77 -9.82 -0.42
N SER A 295 31.75 -8.56 0.04
CA SER A 295 32.42 -8.14 1.28
C SER A 295 31.50 -8.14 2.50
N LEU A 296 30.25 -8.56 2.36
CA LEU A 296 29.32 -8.71 3.47
C LEU A 296 29.80 -9.81 4.42
N ASP A 297 29.80 -9.51 5.73
CA ASP A 297 30.39 -10.38 6.75
C ASP A 297 29.50 -10.63 7.98
N GLY A 298 28.25 -10.19 7.93
CA GLY A 298 27.29 -10.25 9.03
C GLY A 298 27.31 -9.03 9.95
N SER A 299 28.32 -8.14 9.84
CA SER A 299 28.38 -6.87 10.58
C SER A 299 28.01 -5.64 9.75
N ASN A 300 28.01 -5.77 8.43
CA ASN A 300 27.66 -4.72 7.45
C ASN A 300 26.53 -5.19 6.51
N GLY A 301 25.86 -6.27 6.85
CA GLY A 301 24.90 -6.97 6.00
C GLY A 301 25.26 -8.45 5.81
N PHE A 302 24.43 -9.16 5.05
CA PHE A 302 24.56 -10.60 4.82
C PHE A 302 23.95 -11.03 3.48
N ARG A 303 24.34 -12.22 3.01
CA ARG A 303 23.80 -12.86 1.81
C ARG A 303 22.73 -13.89 2.17
N LEU A 304 21.69 -13.97 1.35
CA LEU A 304 20.65 -15.00 1.37
C LEU A 304 20.86 -15.95 0.18
N ASP A 305 21.05 -17.24 0.47
CA ASP A 305 21.31 -18.27 -0.53
C ASP A 305 20.06 -19.14 -0.77
N GLY A 306 19.53 -19.09 -2.00
CA GLY A 306 18.46 -19.95 -2.48
C GLY A 306 18.89 -21.35 -2.88
N ALA A 307 17.92 -22.19 -3.23
CA ALA A 307 18.18 -23.51 -3.79
C ALA A 307 18.58 -23.41 -5.27
N ALA A 308 19.13 -24.50 -5.82
CA ALA A 308 19.41 -24.55 -7.24
C ALA A 308 18.11 -24.62 -8.08
N TYR A 309 18.03 -23.77 -9.10
CA TYR A 309 16.95 -23.64 -10.09
C TYR A 309 15.63 -23.08 -9.57
N ASP A 310 15.62 -22.45 -8.39
CA ASP A 310 14.41 -21.89 -7.80
C ASP A 310 14.15 -20.41 -8.16
N GLU A 311 15.12 -19.74 -8.79
CA GLU A 311 15.04 -18.32 -9.14
C GLU A 311 14.81 -17.42 -7.89
N PHE A 312 15.35 -17.81 -6.73
CA PHE A 312 15.26 -17.01 -5.50
C PHE A 312 15.80 -15.58 -5.65
N GLY A 313 15.07 -14.60 -5.15
CA GLY A 313 15.47 -13.18 -5.23
C GLY A 313 15.13 -12.51 -6.55
N VAL A 314 14.29 -13.11 -7.41
CA VAL A 314 13.70 -12.43 -8.57
C VAL A 314 12.85 -11.22 -8.16
N SER A 315 12.24 -11.29 -6.98
CA SER A 315 11.57 -10.16 -6.34
C SER A 315 11.88 -10.19 -4.85
N VAL A 316 12.24 -9.04 -4.31
CA VAL A 316 12.54 -8.83 -2.88
C VAL A 316 11.81 -7.60 -2.36
N SER A 317 11.45 -7.62 -1.08
CA SER A 317 10.86 -6.48 -0.37
C SER A 317 11.08 -6.64 1.15
N ASN A 318 10.88 -5.57 1.92
CA ASN A 318 10.55 -5.73 3.33
C ASN A 318 9.20 -6.47 3.45
N ALA A 319 8.98 -7.12 4.59
CA ALA A 319 7.73 -7.77 4.94
C ALA A 319 7.01 -7.04 6.09
N GLY A 320 7.58 -5.94 6.60
CA GLY A 320 7.19 -5.35 7.89
C GLY A 320 7.55 -6.26 9.07
N ASP A 321 7.05 -5.96 10.27
CA ASP A 321 7.19 -6.79 11.46
C ASP A 321 6.06 -7.83 11.53
N VAL A 322 6.19 -8.88 10.71
CA VAL A 322 5.18 -9.96 10.56
C VAL A 322 4.98 -10.73 11.86
N ASN A 323 5.97 -10.67 12.75
CA ASN A 323 6.00 -11.45 13.98
C ASN A 323 5.84 -10.61 15.26
N GLY A 324 5.78 -9.27 15.14
CA GLY A 324 5.57 -8.32 16.23
C GLY A 324 6.71 -8.29 17.26
N ASP A 325 7.96 -8.57 16.86
CA ASP A 325 9.12 -8.53 17.75
C ASP A 325 9.93 -7.23 17.70
N GLY A 326 9.48 -6.28 16.86
CA GLY A 326 10.02 -4.93 16.72
C GLY A 326 11.21 -4.83 15.78
N PHE A 327 11.44 -5.84 14.93
CA PHE A 327 12.41 -5.80 13.85
C PHE A 327 11.68 -5.99 12.53
N ASP A 328 12.09 -5.26 11.49
CA ASP A 328 11.54 -5.50 10.17
C ASP A 328 11.98 -6.86 9.63
N ASP A 329 11.04 -7.56 9.00
CA ASP A 329 11.24 -8.84 8.36
C ASP A 329 11.42 -8.66 6.84
N LEU A 330 11.91 -9.71 6.18
CA LEU A 330 12.19 -9.70 4.74
C LEU A 330 11.30 -10.69 4.01
N ILE A 331 10.90 -10.37 2.77
CA ILE A 331 10.28 -11.33 1.86
C ILE A 331 11.05 -11.44 0.54
N ALA A 332 11.26 -12.67 0.08
CA ALA A 332 11.91 -12.96 -1.20
C ALA A 332 11.18 -14.07 -1.96
N GLY A 333 10.93 -13.83 -3.25
CA GLY A 333 10.27 -14.76 -4.16
C GLY A 333 11.23 -15.74 -4.84
N ALA A 334 10.77 -16.97 -5.05
CA ALA A 334 11.46 -18.04 -5.77
C ALA A 334 10.50 -18.74 -6.77
N PRO A 335 10.15 -18.07 -7.86
CA PRO A 335 9.13 -18.53 -8.81
C PRO A 335 9.50 -19.83 -9.57
N GLY A 336 10.79 -20.17 -9.62
CA GLY A 336 11.29 -21.41 -10.20
C GLY A 336 11.13 -22.63 -9.27
N ALA A 337 10.86 -22.41 -7.98
CA ALA A 337 10.73 -23.48 -6.98
C ALA A 337 9.62 -24.48 -7.36
N GLY A 338 9.81 -25.74 -6.97
CA GLY A 338 8.86 -26.81 -7.27
C GLY A 338 8.36 -27.60 -6.06
N PRO A 339 7.83 -26.95 -5.00
CA PRO A 339 7.37 -27.63 -3.79
C PRO A 339 6.22 -28.62 -4.05
N ASN A 340 5.30 -28.26 -4.96
CA ASN A 340 4.07 -29.00 -5.27
C ASN A 340 3.95 -29.39 -6.77
N GLY A 341 5.07 -29.38 -7.50
CA GLY A 341 5.11 -29.63 -8.95
C GLY A 341 6.09 -28.71 -9.66
N TYR A 342 6.26 -28.84 -10.98
CA TYR A 342 7.18 -27.98 -11.73
C TYR A 342 6.72 -26.51 -11.71
N SER A 343 7.57 -25.61 -11.20
CA SER A 343 7.31 -24.16 -11.12
C SER A 343 5.99 -23.79 -10.40
N ALA A 344 5.65 -24.51 -9.32
CA ALA A 344 4.61 -24.05 -8.40
C ALA A 344 5.00 -22.70 -7.75
N GLY A 345 6.31 -22.46 -7.58
CA GLY A 345 6.86 -21.29 -6.93
C GLY A 345 6.80 -21.38 -5.41
N SER A 346 7.69 -20.63 -4.76
CA SER A 346 7.69 -20.43 -3.31
C SER A 346 8.04 -18.96 -3.02
N SER A 347 7.68 -18.50 -1.83
CA SER A 347 8.24 -17.28 -1.23
C SER A 347 8.81 -17.61 0.14
N TYR A 348 9.70 -16.76 0.64
CA TYR A 348 10.36 -16.95 1.92
C TYR A 348 10.25 -15.67 2.72
N VAL A 349 9.76 -15.78 3.96
CA VAL A 349 9.81 -14.71 4.95
C VAL A 349 10.99 -15.01 5.89
N ILE A 350 11.86 -14.03 6.12
CA ILE A 350 13.04 -14.16 6.97
C ILE A 350 12.93 -13.13 8.08
N PHE A 351 13.02 -13.57 9.34
CA PHE A 351 12.83 -12.65 10.45
C PHE A 351 14.07 -11.81 10.76
N GLY A 352 13.82 -10.53 11.05
CA GLY A 352 14.78 -9.60 11.61
C GLY A 352 15.28 -10.05 12.99
N LYS A 353 16.39 -9.47 13.46
CA LYS A 353 16.91 -9.70 14.82
C LYS A 353 18.01 -8.72 15.19
N ALA A 354 18.12 -8.43 16.48
CA ALA A 354 19.14 -7.52 17.02
C ALA A 354 20.61 -7.86 16.70
N SER A 355 20.97 -9.14 16.50
CA SER A 355 22.37 -9.54 16.28
C SER A 355 22.53 -10.99 15.83
N GLY A 356 23.77 -11.34 15.47
CA GLY A 356 24.15 -12.71 15.15
C GLY A 356 23.80 -13.10 13.71
N PHE A 357 23.88 -12.16 12.79
CA PHE A 357 23.88 -12.43 11.37
C PHE A 357 25.20 -13.09 10.98
N ASP A 358 25.11 -14.24 10.33
CA ASP A 358 26.24 -14.82 9.63
C ASP A 358 26.39 -14.11 8.27
N ALA A 359 27.58 -14.13 7.69
CA ALA A 359 27.81 -13.55 6.36
C ALA A 359 26.92 -14.13 5.26
N ALA A 360 26.47 -15.38 5.44
CA ALA A 360 25.56 -16.06 4.53
C ALA A 360 24.53 -16.89 5.32
N LEU A 361 23.26 -16.74 4.98
CA LEU A 361 22.14 -17.52 5.48
C LEU A 361 21.58 -18.40 4.36
N ASP A 362 21.57 -19.72 4.60
CA ASP A 362 20.91 -20.70 3.74
C ASP A 362 19.45 -20.83 4.16
N ILE A 363 18.54 -20.41 3.27
CA ILE A 363 17.09 -20.33 3.52
C ILE A 363 16.43 -21.71 3.73
N SER A 364 17.14 -22.81 3.45
CA SER A 364 16.64 -24.15 3.79
C SER A 364 16.64 -24.43 5.31
N ASN A 365 17.29 -23.58 6.10
CA ASN A 365 17.33 -23.67 7.56
C ASN A 365 16.22 -22.88 8.27
N LEU A 366 15.26 -22.32 7.53
CA LEU A 366 14.08 -21.68 8.13
C LEU A 366 13.22 -22.72 8.86
N ASP A 367 12.84 -22.42 10.11
CA ASP A 367 12.17 -23.37 10.99
C ASP A 367 10.91 -22.82 11.69
N GLY A 368 10.44 -21.64 11.29
CA GLY A 368 9.31 -20.94 11.88
C GLY A 368 9.68 -20.06 13.09
N SER A 369 10.93 -20.13 13.59
CA SER A 369 11.44 -19.21 14.62
C SER A 369 12.41 -18.15 14.09
N ASN A 370 12.87 -18.30 12.84
CA ASN A 370 13.78 -17.40 12.15
C ASN A 370 13.27 -17.03 10.75
N GLY A 371 11.98 -17.23 10.51
CA GLY A 371 11.32 -17.16 9.21
C GLY A 371 10.71 -18.49 8.76
N PHE A 372 10.05 -18.48 7.61
CA PHE A 372 9.31 -19.62 7.07
C PHE A 372 9.19 -19.56 5.54
N ARG A 373 8.86 -20.71 4.93
CA ARG A 373 8.59 -20.83 3.49
C ARG A 373 7.08 -20.91 3.20
N LEU A 374 6.66 -20.25 2.13
CA LEU A 374 5.31 -20.24 1.60
C LEU A 374 5.29 -21.00 0.27
N ASP A 375 4.51 -22.09 0.19
CA ASP A 375 4.49 -22.98 -0.97
C ASP A 375 3.23 -22.81 -1.83
N GLY A 376 3.42 -22.64 -3.14
CA GLY A 376 2.32 -22.52 -4.11
C GLY A 376 1.43 -23.75 -4.18
N VAL A 377 0.15 -23.57 -4.55
CA VAL A 377 -0.91 -24.55 -4.26
C VAL A 377 -1.01 -25.72 -5.24
N SER A 378 -0.49 -25.57 -6.47
CA SER A 378 -0.68 -26.57 -7.51
C SER A 378 0.45 -26.64 -8.53
N GLU A 379 0.59 -27.81 -9.18
CA GLU A 379 1.40 -27.93 -10.39
C GLU A 379 0.83 -26.98 -11.45
N PHE A 380 1.66 -26.08 -11.97
CA PHE A 380 1.28 -25.01 -12.90
C PHE A 380 0.48 -23.83 -12.32
N ASP A 381 0.56 -23.57 -11.00
CA ASP A 381 0.36 -22.19 -10.47
C ASP A 381 1.45 -21.21 -10.96
N ARG A 382 2.39 -21.72 -11.78
CA ARG A 382 3.28 -21.03 -12.72
C ARG A 382 3.78 -19.71 -12.11
N ARG A 383 4.64 -19.86 -11.09
CA ARG A 383 5.53 -18.80 -10.55
C ARG A 383 4.95 -17.98 -9.39
N LEU A 384 4.45 -18.62 -8.31
CA LEU A 384 4.28 -17.92 -7.02
C LEU A 384 5.61 -17.27 -6.60
N GLY A 385 5.55 -16.04 -6.08
CA GLY A 385 6.74 -15.29 -5.73
C GLY A 385 7.39 -14.63 -6.95
N PHE A 386 6.64 -14.47 -8.05
CA PHE A 386 7.09 -13.65 -9.18
C PHE A 386 7.21 -12.18 -8.77
N SER A 387 6.30 -11.72 -7.92
CA SER A 387 6.38 -10.46 -7.17
C SER A 387 6.03 -10.73 -5.71
N VAL A 388 6.66 -9.99 -4.81
CA VAL A 388 6.41 -10.02 -3.36
C VAL A 388 6.47 -8.60 -2.81
N SER A 389 5.71 -8.34 -1.75
CA SER A 389 5.76 -7.09 -0.99
C SER A 389 5.17 -7.30 0.41
N ASN A 390 5.42 -6.36 1.34
CA ASN A 390 4.53 -6.19 2.48
C ASN A 390 3.11 -5.85 1.98
N ALA A 391 2.13 -6.20 2.79
CA ALA A 391 0.74 -5.79 2.59
C ALA A 391 0.28 -4.77 3.65
N GLY A 392 1.12 -4.48 4.66
CA GLY A 392 0.69 -3.77 5.87
C GLY A 392 -0.23 -4.65 6.73
N ASP A 393 -0.90 -4.07 7.72
CA ASP A 393 -1.89 -4.75 8.55
C ASP A 393 -3.28 -4.70 7.88
N VAL A 394 -3.49 -5.58 6.89
CA VAL A 394 -4.72 -5.55 6.08
C VAL A 394 -5.94 -6.05 6.86
N ASN A 395 -5.73 -6.67 8.02
CA ASN A 395 -6.78 -7.25 8.85
C ASN A 395 -6.97 -6.56 10.21
N GLY A 396 -6.11 -5.59 10.55
CA GLY A 396 -6.17 -4.77 11.76
C GLY A 396 -5.84 -5.54 13.04
N ASP A 397 -5.06 -6.61 12.97
CA ASP A 397 -4.69 -7.43 14.13
C ASP A 397 -3.38 -7.00 14.82
N GLY A 398 -2.72 -5.99 14.25
CA GLY A 398 -1.51 -5.35 14.75
C GLY A 398 -0.21 -6.04 14.32
N PHE A 399 -0.26 -6.92 13.33
CA PHE A 399 0.92 -7.53 12.70
C PHE A 399 0.93 -7.23 11.22
N ASP A 400 2.12 -6.98 10.67
CA ASP A 400 2.22 -6.78 9.22
C ASP A 400 1.95 -8.08 8.47
N ASP A 401 1.25 -7.97 7.35
CA ASP A 401 0.89 -9.06 6.46
C ASP A 401 1.78 -9.02 5.20
N VAL A 402 1.78 -10.12 4.45
CA VAL A 402 2.56 -10.23 3.20
C VAL A 402 1.71 -10.58 2.00
N ILE A 403 2.02 -9.99 0.84
CA ILE A 403 1.37 -10.27 -0.44
C ILE A 403 2.36 -10.86 -1.45
N MET A 404 1.90 -11.87 -2.21
CA MET A 404 2.69 -12.56 -3.23
C MET A 404 1.90 -12.75 -4.51
N GLY A 405 2.49 -12.37 -5.64
CA GLY A 405 1.95 -12.60 -6.98
C GLY A 405 2.28 -13.99 -7.53
N ALA A 406 1.27 -14.64 -8.10
CA ALA A 406 1.36 -15.88 -8.88
C ALA A 406 0.85 -15.62 -10.30
N ILE A 407 1.68 -14.93 -11.09
CA ILE A 407 1.33 -14.39 -12.41
C ILE A 407 0.80 -15.44 -13.41
N GLY A 408 1.21 -16.70 -13.29
CA GLY A 408 0.80 -17.77 -14.19
C GLY A 408 -0.34 -18.64 -13.66
N ALA A 409 -0.88 -18.33 -12.48
CA ALA A 409 -2.04 -19.03 -11.93
C ALA A 409 -3.23 -18.96 -12.88
N ILE A 410 -4.12 -19.95 -12.79
CA ILE A 410 -5.22 -20.14 -13.74
C ILE A 410 -6.63 -20.18 -13.11
N PRO A 411 -6.94 -19.33 -12.10
CA PRO A 411 -8.26 -19.38 -11.45
C PRO A 411 -9.41 -19.17 -12.44
N ASN A 412 -9.20 -18.31 -13.46
CA ASN A 412 -10.20 -17.94 -14.46
C ASN A 412 -9.69 -18.16 -15.91
N GLY A 413 -8.76 -19.10 -16.08
CA GLY A 413 -8.16 -19.48 -17.38
C GLY A 413 -6.66 -19.20 -17.46
N ASP A 414 -6.02 -19.53 -18.58
CA ASP A 414 -4.57 -19.43 -18.74
C ASP A 414 -4.06 -18.00 -18.47
N TYR A 415 -3.04 -17.88 -17.61
CA TYR A 415 -2.44 -16.59 -17.22
C TYR A 415 -3.44 -15.54 -16.72
N SER A 416 -4.54 -15.97 -16.10
CA SER A 416 -5.43 -15.04 -15.40
C SER A 416 -4.78 -14.46 -14.15
N GLY A 417 -3.88 -15.22 -13.54
CA GLY A 417 -3.07 -14.80 -12.41
C GLY A 417 -3.86 -14.80 -11.10
N SER A 418 -3.13 -14.94 -9.99
CA SER A 418 -3.64 -14.81 -8.64
C SER A 418 -2.62 -14.06 -7.78
N SER A 419 -3.08 -13.49 -6.68
CA SER A 419 -2.21 -13.06 -5.58
C SER A 419 -2.66 -13.73 -4.28
N TYR A 420 -1.76 -13.83 -3.32
CA TYR A 420 -2.03 -14.43 -2.01
C TYR A 420 -1.60 -13.46 -0.93
N ILE A 421 -2.48 -13.25 0.05
CA ILE A 421 -2.16 -12.56 1.29
C ILE A 421 -2.05 -13.60 2.39
N VAL A 422 -1.02 -13.49 3.22
CA VAL A 422 -0.80 -14.33 4.40
C VAL A 422 -0.60 -13.45 5.61
N PHE A 423 -1.36 -13.74 6.66
CA PHE A 423 -1.42 -12.88 7.82
C PHE A 423 -0.23 -13.08 8.78
N GLY A 424 0.23 -11.97 9.34
CA GLY A 424 1.18 -11.92 10.44
C GLY A 424 0.60 -12.51 11.72
N LYS A 425 1.48 -12.73 12.70
CA LYS A 425 1.12 -13.13 14.09
C LYS A 425 2.35 -13.21 14.97
N ALA A 426 2.14 -13.03 16.27
CA ALA A 426 3.20 -13.09 17.29
C ALA A 426 4.10 -14.33 17.28
N SER A 427 3.57 -15.52 16.96
CA SER A 427 4.34 -16.77 16.99
C SER A 427 3.61 -17.98 16.39
N GLY A 428 4.32 -19.11 16.32
CA GLY A 428 3.74 -20.38 15.90
C GLY A 428 3.63 -20.51 14.39
N PHE A 429 4.54 -19.87 13.65
CA PHE A 429 4.75 -20.16 12.24
C PHE A 429 5.28 -21.59 12.08
N ALA A 430 4.74 -22.31 11.11
CA ALA A 430 5.35 -23.55 10.69
C ALA A 430 6.57 -23.23 9.81
N PRO A 431 7.60 -24.09 9.76
CA PRO A 431 8.71 -23.95 8.80
C PRO A 431 8.25 -23.81 7.35
N THR A 432 7.09 -24.37 7.03
CA THR A 432 6.48 -24.35 5.71
C THR A 432 4.97 -24.22 5.86
N ILE A 433 4.39 -23.30 5.09
CA ILE A 433 2.96 -23.07 4.99
C ILE A 433 2.57 -23.33 3.52
N ASP A 434 1.67 -24.29 3.30
CA ASP A 434 1.09 -24.54 1.97
C ASP A 434 -0.09 -23.60 1.78
N LEU A 435 -0.07 -22.79 0.71
CA LEU A 435 -1.11 -21.78 0.50
C LEU A 435 -2.49 -22.39 0.18
N SER A 436 -2.57 -23.70 -0.11
CA SER A 436 -3.84 -24.42 -0.26
C SER A 436 -4.55 -24.64 1.09
N ASP A 437 -3.81 -24.50 2.20
CA ASP A 437 -4.32 -24.70 3.54
C ASP A 437 -4.75 -23.40 4.23
N LEU A 438 -4.57 -22.23 3.59
CA LEU A 438 -5.04 -20.96 4.12
C LEU A 438 -6.54 -21.01 4.46
N ASP A 439 -6.90 -20.28 5.51
CA ASP A 439 -8.26 -20.06 5.96
C ASP A 439 -8.44 -18.59 6.37
N SER A 440 -9.65 -18.22 6.76
CA SER A 440 -10.00 -16.83 7.12
C SER A 440 -9.17 -16.23 8.26
N ASN A 441 -8.38 -17.01 9.01
CA ASN A 441 -7.53 -16.51 10.09
C ASN A 441 -6.04 -16.52 9.72
N SER A 442 -5.68 -16.96 8.51
CA SER A 442 -4.29 -17.10 8.08
C SER A 442 -4.01 -16.47 6.73
N GLY A 443 -5.04 -16.07 5.98
CA GLY A 443 -4.91 -15.34 4.75
C GLY A 443 -5.99 -15.68 3.73
N PHE A 444 -5.82 -15.19 2.51
CA PHE A 444 -6.76 -15.44 1.42
C PHE A 444 -6.09 -15.29 0.06
N ARG A 445 -6.77 -15.78 -0.98
CA ARG A 445 -6.35 -15.67 -2.38
C ARG A 445 -7.20 -14.66 -3.14
N LEU A 446 -6.54 -13.83 -3.93
CA LEU A 446 -7.11 -12.86 -4.86
C LEU A 446 -7.06 -13.43 -6.29
N ASP A 447 -8.20 -13.65 -6.93
CA ASP A 447 -8.28 -14.24 -8.27
C ASP A 447 -8.45 -13.18 -9.37
N GLY A 448 -7.55 -13.20 -10.37
CA GLY A 448 -7.59 -12.32 -11.54
C GLY A 448 -8.77 -12.59 -12.47
N GLU A 449 -9.23 -11.56 -13.20
CA GLU A 449 -10.55 -11.58 -13.87
C GLU A 449 -10.64 -12.45 -15.14
N GLY A 450 -9.55 -12.66 -15.89
CA GLY A 450 -9.63 -13.23 -17.23
C GLY A 450 -8.31 -13.70 -17.81
N VAL A 451 -8.39 -14.49 -18.89
CA VAL A 451 -7.24 -15.10 -19.60
C VAL A 451 -6.24 -14.04 -20.07
N ASP A 452 -4.95 -14.33 -19.93
CA ASP A 452 -3.82 -13.47 -20.33
C ASP A 452 -3.80 -12.08 -19.67
N ASN A 453 -4.53 -11.87 -18.57
CA ASN A 453 -4.48 -10.61 -17.82
C ASN A 453 -3.17 -10.44 -17.01
N PHE A 454 -2.52 -11.55 -16.65
CA PHE A 454 -1.32 -11.57 -15.82
C PHE A 454 -1.48 -10.86 -14.46
N SER A 455 -2.63 -11.05 -13.78
CA SER A 455 -2.83 -10.50 -12.44
C SER A 455 -1.78 -11.03 -11.46
N GLY A 456 -1.33 -10.20 -10.52
CA GLY A 456 -0.21 -10.53 -9.64
C GLY A 456 1.14 -10.46 -10.36
N ARG A 457 1.22 -9.75 -11.50
CA ARG A 457 2.52 -9.36 -12.06
C ARG A 457 3.27 -8.57 -11.00
N SER A 458 2.72 -7.44 -10.58
CA SER A 458 3.27 -6.56 -9.56
C SER A 458 2.27 -6.50 -8.43
N VAL A 459 2.74 -6.57 -7.19
CA VAL A 459 1.94 -6.43 -5.97
C VAL A 459 2.68 -5.48 -5.03
N SER A 460 1.94 -4.73 -4.23
CA SER A 460 2.45 -3.83 -3.20
C SER A 460 1.35 -3.56 -2.18
N SER A 461 1.72 -3.19 -0.96
CA SER A 461 0.83 -2.38 -0.12
C SER A 461 0.46 -1.10 -0.89
N ALA A 462 -0.78 -0.67 -0.74
CA ALA A 462 -1.29 0.61 -1.20
C ALA A 462 -1.28 1.67 -0.08
N GLY A 463 -1.01 1.27 1.17
CA GLY A 463 -1.30 2.07 2.36
C GLY A 463 -2.80 2.08 2.64
N ASP A 464 -3.26 2.97 3.52
CA ASP A 464 -4.68 3.14 3.86
C ASP A 464 -5.30 4.21 2.93
N VAL A 465 -5.76 3.79 1.74
CA VAL A 465 -6.19 4.72 0.70
C VAL A 465 -7.56 5.32 0.96
N ASN A 466 -8.32 4.74 1.90
CA ASN A 466 -9.64 5.19 2.34
C ASN A 466 -9.68 5.68 3.80
N SER A 467 -8.53 5.69 4.50
CA SER A 467 -8.38 6.06 5.91
C SER A 467 -9.36 5.32 6.85
N ASP A 468 -9.61 4.04 6.58
CA ASP A 468 -10.50 3.21 7.41
C ASP A 468 -9.77 2.46 8.55
N GLY A 469 -8.45 2.65 8.64
CA GLY A 469 -7.58 2.09 9.67
C GLY A 469 -7.04 0.70 9.34
N PHE A 470 -7.28 0.20 8.14
CA PHE A 470 -6.68 -1.02 7.61
C PHE A 470 -5.80 -0.68 6.42
N ASP A 471 -4.66 -1.37 6.30
CA ASP A 471 -3.85 -1.20 5.10
C ASP A 471 -4.52 -1.89 3.90
N ASP A 472 -4.40 -1.25 2.73
CA ASP A 472 -4.90 -1.74 1.46
C ASP A 472 -3.78 -2.32 0.60
N VAL A 473 -4.16 -3.04 -0.46
CA VAL A 473 -3.20 -3.61 -1.41
C VAL A 473 -3.50 -3.22 -2.84
N ILE A 474 -2.45 -3.09 -3.66
CA ILE A 474 -2.57 -2.88 -5.10
C ILE A 474 -1.96 -4.04 -5.90
N ILE A 475 -2.69 -4.50 -6.92
CA ILE A 475 -2.33 -5.62 -7.79
C ILE A 475 -2.36 -5.19 -9.25
N GLY A 476 -1.24 -5.36 -9.96
CA GLY A 476 -1.11 -5.08 -11.39
C GLY A 476 -1.51 -6.27 -12.28
N ALA A 477 -2.26 -5.99 -13.34
CA ALA A 477 -2.67 -6.93 -14.39
C ALA A 477 -2.48 -6.30 -15.79
N PRO A 478 -1.22 -6.16 -16.25
CA PRO A 478 -0.90 -5.38 -17.45
C PRO A 478 -1.45 -5.97 -18.76
N GLY A 479 -1.86 -7.25 -18.76
CA GLY A 479 -2.46 -7.89 -19.93
C GLY A 479 -3.97 -7.71 -20.04
N ALA A 480 -4.61 -7.07 -19.06
CA ALA A 480 -6.04 -6.81 -19.14
C ALA A 480 -6.38 -5.85 -20.29
N ASP A 481 -7.59 -5.97 -20.85
CA ASP A 481 -8.00 -5.24 -22.05
C ASP A 481 -9.22 -4.31 -21.85
N PRO A 482 -9.33 -3.51 -20.76
CA PRO A 482 -10.51 -2.67 -20.55
C PRO A 482 -10.74 -1.66 -21.68
N ASN A 483 -9.67 -1.11 -22.26
CA ASN A 483 -9.69 -0.11 -23.33
C ASN A 483 -8.97 -0.57 -24.60
N GLY A 484 -8.77 -1.89 -24.74
CA GLY A 484 -8.16 -2.54 -25.91
C GLY A 484 -6.99 -3.44 -25.53
N GLY A 485 -6.49 -4.20 -26.51
CA GLY A 485 -5.43 -5.20 -26.29
C GLY A 485 -4.19 -4.64 -25.57
N GLY A 486 -3.88 -5.16 -24.39
CA GLY A 486 -2.76 -4.77 -23.55
C GLY A 486 -2.86 -3.37 -22.95
N SER A 487 -4.06 -2.79 -22.81
CA SER A 487 -4.20 -1.49 -22.15
C SER A 487 -3.85 -1.56 -20.66
N GLY A 488 -4.07 -2.73 -20.06
CA GLY A 488 -3.75 -3.05 -18.67
C GLY A 488 -4.81 -2.57 -17.69
N SER A 489 -4.81 -3.18 -16.51
CA SER A 489 -5.57 -2.74 -15.34
C SER A 489 -4.74 -2.92 -14.07
N SER A 490 -5.09 -2.18 -13.03
CA SER A 490 -4.65 -2.45 -11.65
C SER A 490 -5.87 -2.53 -10.72
N TYR A 491 -5.71 -3.15 -9.56
CA TYR A 491 -6.81 -3.36 -8.61
C TYR A 491 -6.34 -2.93 -7.22
N VAL A 492 -7.04 -1.99 -6.62
CA VAL A 492 -6.89 -1.66 -5.20
C VAL A 492 -7.94 -2.45 -4.43
N VAL A 493 -7.54 -3.21 -3.43
CA VAL A 493 -8.44 -4.02 -2.60
C VAL A 493 -8.36 -3.51 -1.17
N PHE A 494 -9.51 -3.15 -0.61
CA PHE A 494 -9.53 -2.58 0.74
C PHE A 494 -9.33 -3.62 1.83
N GLY A 495 -8.50 -3.25 2.80
CA GLY A 495 -8.31 -3.90 4.08
C GLY A 495 -9.61 -4.00 4.87
N ARG A 496 -9.67 -4.94 5.82
CA ARG A 496 -10.79 -5.12 6.76
C ARG A 496 -10.53 -6.25 7.75
N SER A 497 -11.22 -6.18 8.88
CA SER A 497 -11.19 -7.21 9.93
C SER A 497 -11.70 -8.61 9.52
N SER A 498 -12.47 -8.74 8.43
CA SER A 498 -12.89 -10.04 7.90
C SER A 498 -13.10 -10.03 6.40
N PHE A 499 -12.35 -10.88 5.69
CA PHE A 499 -12.47 -11.09 4.25
C PHE A 499 -13.47 -12.19 3.86
N THR A 500 -14.35 -12.55 4.79
CA THR A 500 -15.43 -13.51 4.54
C THR A 500 -16.79 -12.82 4.54
N ASP A 501 -17.71 -13.30 3.71
CA ASP A 501 -19.11 -12.86 3.75
C ASP A 501 -19.87 -13.43 4.98
N GLU A 502 -19.20 -14.09 5.93
CA GLU A 502 -19.84 -14.54 7.17
C GLU A 502 -20.17 -13.34 8.07
N GLY A 503 -21.45 -13.18 8.40
CA GLY A 503 -21.92 -12.04 9.21
C GLY A 503 -22.19 -10.76 8.39
N VAL A 504 -22.00 -10.75 7.07
CA VAL A 504 -22.35 -9.60 6.23
C VAL A 504 -23.85 -9.56 5.94
N ILE A 505 -24.48 -8.41 6.21
CA ILE A 505 -25.88 -8.11 5.94
C ILE A 505 -25.92 -7.06 4.83
N ARG A 506 -26.16 -7.52 3.60
CA ARG A 506 -26.21 -6.66 2.41
C ARG A 506 -27.64 -6.18 2.10
N GLY A 507 -27.77 -4.89 1.82
CA GLY A 507 -28.92 -4.30 1.16
C GLY A 507 -28.76 -4.30 -0.36
N THR A 508 -29.53 -3.43 -0.99
CA THR A 508 -29.65 -3.21 -2.41
C THR A 508 -29.52 -1.71 -2.69
N PRO A 509 -29.41 -1.27 -3.95
CA PRO A 509 -29.38 0.17 -4.28
C PRO A 509 -30.71 0.94 -4.06
N GLY A 510 -31.57 0.52 -3.14
CA GLY A 510 -32.72 1.31 -2.74
C GLY A 510 -33.14 1.04 -1.30
N ASP A 511 -33.99 1.90 -0.75
CA ASP A 511 -34.34 1.93 0.69
C ASP A 511 -34.62 0.54 1.33
N ASP A 512 -33.68 0.09 2.15
CA ASP A 512 -33.65 -1.21 2.80
C ASP A 512 -33.79 -1.12 4.33
N VAL A 513 -34.19 -2.25 4.93
CA VAL A 513 -34.23 -2.40 6.40
C VAL A 513 -33.40 -3.61 6.78
N LEU A 514 -32.19 -3.34 7.26
CA LEU A 514 -31.21 -4.33 7.65
C LEU A 514 -31.23 -4.50 9.16
N THR A 515 -31.22 -5.75 9.63
CA THR A 515 -31.33 -6.06 11.06
C THR A 515 -30.38 -7.17 11.42
N GLY A 516 -29.40 -6.84 12.26
CA GLY A 516 -28.41 -7.78 12.79
C GLY A 516 -28.88 -8.47 14.06
N THR A 517 -27.91 -9.13 14.68
CA THR A 517 -28.04 -9.89 15.92
C THR A 517 -27.18 -9.24 17.01
N SER A 518 -26.77 -10.04 17.99
CA SER A 518 -25.87 -9.61 19.06
C SER A 518 -24.43 -10.09 18.84
N GLU A 519 -24.17 -10.76 17.72
CA GLU A 519 -22.84 -11.14 17.27
C GLU A 519 -22.25 -9.99 16.46
N ALA A 520 -20.96 -10.04 16.13
CA ALA A 520 -20.34 -9.05 15.25
C ALA A 520 -20.82 -9.28 13.80
N GLU A 521 -21.41 -8.26 13.19
CA GLU A 521 -21.85 -8.27 11.80
C GLU A 521 -21.40 -7.04 11.03
N ARG A 522 -21.33 -7.15 9.70
CA ARG A 522 -21.05 -6.04 8.81
C ARG A 522 -22.29 -5.69 8.01
N PHE A 523 -22.76 -4.46 8.11
CA PHE A 523 -23.85 -3.93 7.31
C PHE A 523 -23.29 -3.19 6.10
N GLU A 524 -23.70 -3.62 4.91
CA GLU A 524 -23.42 -2.93 3.65
C GLU A 524 -24.78 -2.54 3.08
N ALA A 525 -25.18 -1.29 3.30
CA ALA A 525 -26.55 -0.86 3.03
C ALA A 525 -26.86 -0.78 1.52
N GLY A 526 -25.87 -0.32 0.74
CA GLY A 526 -26.08 0.05 -0.66
C GLY A 526 -26.55 1.50 -0.79
N ASP A 527 -26.74 1.98 -2.02
CA ASP A 527 -27.45 3.26 -2.22
C ASP A 527 -28.88 3.19 -1.66
N GLY A 528 -29.43 4.28 -1.14
CA GLY A 528 -30.80 4.30 -0.63
C GLY A 528 -30.90 5.05 0.68
N ASN A 529 -32.13 5.25 1.19
CA ASN A 529 -32.32 5.73 2.56
C ASN A 529 -32.58 4.53 3.45
N ASP A 530 -31.51 3.98 4.00
CA ASP A 530 -31.52 2.68 4.63
C ASP A 530 -31.69 2.75 6.13
N ARG A 531 -32.11 1.62 6.69
CA ARG A 531 -32.29 1.47 8.13
C ARG A 531 -31.52 0.27 8.63
N MET A 532 -30.36 0.51 9.21
CA MET A 532 -29.53 -0.49 9.85
C MET A 532 -29.81 -0.58 11.35
N ILE A 533 -30.02 -1.79 11.86
CA ILE A 533 -30.32 -2.05 13.28
C ILE A 533 -29.35 -3.09 13.82
N GLY A 534 -28.28 -2.64 14.47
CA GLY A 534 -27.41 -3.47 15.32
C GLY A 534 -28.10 -3.81 16.63
N ARG A 535 -27.97 -5.07 17.07
CA ARG A 535 -28.53 -5.52 18.36
C ARG A 535 -27.43 -5.97 19.34
N GLY A 536 -26.21 -5.50 19.10
CA GLY A 536 -25.03 -5.60 19.94
C GLY A 536 -23.93 -6.35 19.20
N GLY A 537 -22.73 -6.40 19.78
CA GLY A 537 -21.58 -6.97 19.09
C GLY A 537 -20.69 -5.89 18.48
N ALA A 538 -19.54 -6.33 17.95
CA ALA A 538 -18.59 -5.46 17.26
C ALA A 538 -19.03 -5.28 15.80
N ASP A 539 -20.15 -4.59 15.61
CA ASP A 539 -20.74 -4.35 14.30
C ASP A 539 -19.98 -3.29 13.49
N VAL A 540 -19.90 -3.47 12.18
CA VAL A 540 -19.47 -2.45 11.21
C VAL A 540 -20.70 -1.97 10.44
N PHE A 541 -20.91 -0.66 10.34
CA PHE A 541 -22.01 -0.08 9.55
C PHE A 541 -21.48 0.77 8.41
N LEU A 542 -21.89 0.45 7.18
CA LEU A 542 -21.63 1.24 5.99
C LEU A 542 -22.97 1.68 5.37
N GLY A 543 -23.27 2.97 5.49
CA GLY A 543 -24.47 3.61 4.92
C GLY A 543 -24.38 3.80 3.41
N GLU A 544 -23.19 4.03 2.88
CA GLU A 544 -23.00 4.34 1.45
C GLU A 544 -23.77 5.62 1.05
N ALA A 545 -24.56 5.63 -0.03
CA ALA A 545 -25.19 6.87 -0.52
C ALA A 545 -26.67 6.96 -0.16
N GLY A 546 -27.05 7.98 0.63
CA GLY A 546 -28.43 8.36 0.90
C GLY A 546 -28.59 8.89 2.32
N ASN A 547 -29.82 8.94 2.86
CA ASN A 547 -30.04 9.44 4.23
C ASN A 547 -30.42 8.28 5.14
N ASP A 548 -29.42 7.76 5.83
CA ASP A 548 -29.48 6.51 6.55
C ASP A 548 -29.81 6.67 8.02
N TYR A 549 -30.37 5.59 8.56
CA TYR A 549 -30.68 5.46 9.97
C TYR A 549 -29.96 4.25 10.55
N ILE A 550 -28.90 4.52 11.30
CA ILE A 550 -28.09 3.52 11.99
C ILE A 550 -28.51 3.48 13.46
N ARG A 551 -28.91 2.31 13.96
CA ARG A 551 -29.27 2.15 15.38
C ARG A 551 -28.41 1.10 16.04
N ILE A 552 -27.65 1.54 17.04
CA ILE A 552 -26.80 0.69 17.88
C ILE A 552 -27.44 0.44 19.25
N SER A 553 -27.31 -0.76 19.81
CA SER A 553 -27.85 -1.07 21.15
C SER A 553 -26.82 -0.91 22.27
N ASP A 554 -25.54 -0.93 21.94
CA ASP A 554 -24.41 -0.69 22.83
C ASP A 554 -23.29 0.06 22.09
N LEU A 555 -22.16 0.29 22.75
CA LEU A 555 -21.01 1.03 22.21
C LEU A 555 -19.84 0.11 21.85
N ASN A 556 -20.09 -1.20 21.69
CA ASN A 556 -19.06 -2.17 21.34
C ASN A 556 -18.84 -2.30 19.84
N PHE A 557 -19.59 -1.55 19.01
CA PHE A 557 -19.45 -1.54 17.56
C PHE A 557 -18.00 -1.24 17.15
N GLU A 558 -17.61 -1.79 16.01
CA GLU A 558 -16.28 -1.64 15.45
C GLU A 558 -16.15 -0.26 14.79
N SER A 559 -17.03 0.04 13.82
CA SER A 559 -17.13 1.33 13.14
C SER A 559 -18.55 1.66 12.66
N VAL A 560 -18.81 2.95 12.46
CA VAL A 560 -20.05 3.51 11.90
C VAL A 560 -19.68 4.57 10.87
N ASP A 561 -19.94 4.28 9.61
CA ASP A 561 -19.88 5.25 8.52
C ASP A 561 -21.28 5.48 7.95
N GLY A 562 -21.77 6.71 8.04
CA GLY A 562 -23.03 7.10 7.42
C GLY A 562 -22.91 7.31 5.91
N GLY A 563 -21.71 7.53 5.39
CA GLY A 563 -21.49 7.78 3.97
C GLY A 563 -22.02 9.15 3.49
N ILE A 564 -22.56 9.19 2.27
CA ILE A 564 -23.00 10.44 1.62
C ILE A 564 -24.49 10.69 1.89
N GLY A 565 -24.79 11.65 2.76
CA GLY A 565 -26.10 12.26 2.83
C GLY A 565 -26.38 12.99 4.13
N ASN A 566 -27.50 12.69 4.78
CA ASN A 566 -27.82 13.24 6.10
C ASN A 566 -28.22 12.09 7.02
N ASP A 567 -27.23 11.61 7.75
CA ASP A 567 -27.27 10.30 8.38
C ASP A 567 -27.48 10.41 9.88
N ILE A 568 -28.09 9.36 10.43
CA ILE A 568 -28.60 9.35 11.79
C ILE A 568 -28.00 8.20 12.57
N LEU A 569 -27.13 8.50 13.54
CA LEU A 569 -26.72 7.54 14.56
C LEU A 569 -27.66 7.61 15.77
N ALA A 570 -28.40 6.53 16.00
CA ALA A 570 -29.38 6.42 17.08
C ALA A 570 -28.92 5.44 18.18
N LEU A 571 -28.81 5.95 19.40
CA LEU A 571 -28.52 5.18 20.60
C LEU A 571 -29.79 4.46 21.07
N GLY A 572 -29.89 3.17 20.78
CA GLY A 572 -31.01 2.32 21.15
C GLY A 572 -30.98 1.75 22.57
N GLY A 573 -29.81 1.81 23.24
CA GLY A 573 -29.55 1.25 24.57
C GLY A 573 -30.04 2.10 25.74
N SER A 574 -29.53 1.84 26.94
CA SER A 574 -29.86 2.55 28.18
C SER A 574 -28.57 2.83 28.94
N GLY A 575 -28.36 4.06 29.41
CA GLY A 575 -27.15 4.43 30.13
C GLY A 575 -25.89 4.48 29.26
N LEU A 576 -26.04 4.61 27.93
CA LEU A 576 -24.89 4.69 27.03
C LEU A 576 -24.23 6.05 27.18
N ASN A 577 -22.89 6.07 27.27
CA ASN A 577 -22.10 7.29 27.24
C ASN A 577 -21.22 7.27 25.99
N LEU A 578 -21.74 7.81 24.89
CA LEU A 578 -20.99 7.94 23.65
C LEU A 578 -20.01 9.11 23.81
N ASN A 579 -18.72 8.80 23.97
CA ASN A 579 -17.67 9.81 24.02
C ASN A 579 -16.96 9.87 22.67
N LEU A 580 -17.23 10.91 21.87
CA LEU A 580 -16.66 11.05 20.52
C LEU A 580 -15.13 11.17 20.55
N THR A 581 -14.57 11.72 21.63
CA THR A 581 -13.11 11.80 21.79
C THR A 581 -12.46 10.43 21.96
N ASP A 582 -13.18 9.46 22.53
CA ASP A 582 -12.71 8.07 22.66
C ASP A 582 -13.04 7.22 21.40
N MET A 583 -13.79 7.78 20.45
CA MET A 583 -14.29 7.12 19.24
C MET A 583 -13.71 7.75 17.97
N ALA A 584 -12.55 8.41 18.07
CA ALA A 584 -11.85 8.98 16.92
C ALA A 584 -11.57 7.88 15.87
N GLY A 585 -11.87 8.16 14.60
CA GLY A 585 -11.74 7.20 13.50
C GLY A 585 -12.83 6.13 13.42
N LYS A 586 -13.66 5.96 14.47
CA LYS A 586 -14.72 4.93 14.49
C LYS A 586 -16.08 5.40 14.00
N ILE A 587 -16.30 6.72 13.95
CA ILE A 587 -17.58 7.29 13.52
C ILE A 587 -17.29 8.41 12.50
N SER A 588 -17.86 8.26 11.31
CA SER A 588 -17.77 9.23 10.21
C SER A 588 -19.11 9.37 9.49
N GLY A 589 -19.27 10.44 8.72
CA GLY A 589 -20.46 10.69 7.91
C GLY A 589 -21.76 10.79 8.71
N ILE A 590 -21.76 11.36 9.92
CA ILE A 590 -22.98 11.48 10.76
C ILE A 590 -23.33 12.95 11.05
N GLU A 591 -24.49 13.40 10.57
CA GLU A 591 -25.01 14.74 10.81
C GLU A 591 -25.97 14.82 12.01
N THR A 592 -26.60 13.69 12.39
CA THR A 592 -27.57 13.65 13.49
C THR A 592 -27.31 12.52 14.49
N ILE A 593 -27.19 12.87 15.77
CA ILE A 593 -27.18 11.90 16.87
C ILE A 593 -28.54 11.90 17.60
N ARG A 594 -29.13 10.73 17.76
CA ARG A 594 -30.39 10.53 18.51
C ARG A 594 -30.16 9.73 19.78
N LEU A 595 -30.45 10.36 20.91
CA LEU A 595 -30.30 9.82 22.27
C LEU A 595 -31.58 9.13 22.79
N PHE A 596 -32.63 8.98 21.97
CA PHE A 596 -33.95 8.37 22.32
C PHE A 596 -33.93 6.86 22.64
N GLY A 597 -32.95 6.39 23.39
CA GLY A 597 -32.82 5.02 23.83
C GLY A 597 -33.89 4.60 24.85
N THR A 598 -33.67 3.45 25.47
CA THR A 598 -34.54 2.88 26.50
C THR A 598 -34.28 3.42 27.91
N GLY A 599 -33.29 4.30 28.07
CA GLY A 599 -33.02 5.09 29.27
C GLY A 599 -32.14 6.29 28.93
N ASP A 600 -31.63 6.94 29.97
CA ASP A 600 -30.85 8.18 29.85
C ASP A 600 -29.48 7.91 29.20
N ASN A 601 -29.18 8.59 28.11
CA ASN A 601 -27.90 8.48 27.41
C ASN A 601 -27.12 9.81 27.49
N THR A 602 -25.80 9.71 27.39
CA THR A 602 -24.90 10.85 27.40
C THR A 602 -24.09 10.88 26.11
N LEU A 603 -23.93 12.07 25.54
CA LEU A 603 -22.99 12.37 24.46
C LEU A 603 -21.88 13.27 25.02
N THR A 604 -20.62 12.85 24.90
CA THR A 604 -19.45 13.65 25.28
C THR A 604 -18.68 14.04 24.02
N LEU A 605 -18.32 15.32 23.87
CA LEU A 605 -17.69 15.82 22.65
C LEU A 605 -16.77 17.04 22.86
N THR A 606 -15.90 17.28 21.89
CA THR A 606 -15.16 18.53 21.67
C THR A 606 -15.70 19.28 20.44
N ALA A 607 -15.16 20.48 20.18
CA ALA A 607 -15.47 21.22 18.95
C ALA A 607 -14.83 20.57 17.71
N ALA A 608 -13.65 19.94 17.87
CA ALA A 608 -13.00 19.21 16.78
C ALA A 608 -13.81 17.98 16.39
N ASP A 609 -14.35 17.26 17.38
CA ASP A 609 -15.20 16.09 17.14
C ASP A 609 -16.41 16.45 16.26
N VAL A 610 -17.00 17.64 16.43
CA VAL A 610 -18.13 18.11 15.59
C VAL A 610 -17.71 18.44 14.15
N LEU A 611 -16.49 18.93 13.95
CA LEU A 611 -15.97 19.24 12.62
C LEU A 611 -15.57 17.99 11.84
N ASN A 612 -15.14 16.95 12.54
CA ASN A 612 -14.64 15.72 11.94
C ASN A 612 -15.71 14.64 11.78
N LEU A 613 -16.93 14.86 12.28
CA LEU A 613 -18.00 13.85 12.24
C LEU A 613 -18.66 13.75 10.86
N SER A 614 -18.58 14.81 10.05
CA SER A 614 -19.20 14.90 8.72
C SER A 614 -18.39 15.78 7.79
N ASP A 615 -18.19 15.31 6.56
CA ASP A 615 -17.48 16.06 5.52
C ASP A 615 -18.40 17.07 4.80
N THR A 616 -19.70 17.03 5.08
CA THR A 616 -20.70 17.87 4.41
C THR A 616 -21.12 19.09 5.22
N THR A 617 -20.90 19.06 6.55
CA THR A 617 -21.37 20.11 7.44
C THR A 617 -20.59 20.18 8.75
N ASN A 618 -20.33 21.41 9.19
CA ASN A 618 -19.79 21.68 10.53
C ASN A 618 -20.88 21.71 11.61
N THR A 619 -22.09 21.23 11.30
CA THR A 619 -23.27 21.30 12.17
C THR A 619 -23.71 19.90 12.57
N LEU A 620 -23.64 19.61 13.87
CA LEU A 620 -24.20 18.40 14.47
C LEU A 620 -25.58 18.67 15.08
N ILE A 621 -26.58 17.86 14.72
CA ILE A 621 -27.91 17.90 15.34
C ILE A 621 -28.01 16.80 16.39
N VAL A 622 -28.37 17.16 17.61
CA VAL A 622 -28.55 16.18 18.70
C VAL A 622 -29.96 16.26 19.26
N ASN A 623 -30.67 15.13 19.22
CA ASN A 623 -32.02 15.02 19.77
C ASN A 623 -32.07 13.97 20.87
N GLY A 624 -32.90 14.19 21.89
CA GLY A 624 -33.09 13.27 23.00
C GLY A 624 -34.35 13.61 23.82
N ASN A 625 -34.57 12.85 24.88
CA ASN A 625 -35.67 13.04 25.82
C ASN A 625 -35.17 13.53 27.19
N GLU A 626 -36.12 13.75 28.10
CA GLU A 626 -35.81 14.16 29.47
C GLU A 626 -35.02 13.06 30.18
N GLY A 627 -33.79 13.38 30.59
CA GLY A 627 -32.83 12.44 31.17
C GLY A 627 -31.51 12.39 30.39
N ASP A 628 -31.58 12.61 29.08
CA ASP A 628 -30.40 12.66 28.21
C ASP A 628 -29.54 13.90 28.46
N ARG A 629 -28.24 13.76 28.23
CA ARG A 629 -27.25 14.81 28.50
C ARG A 629 -26.20 14.92 27.40
N ILE A 630 -25.73 16.14 27.16
CA ILE A 630 -24.51 16.43 26.40
C ILE A 630 -23.47 17.05 27.34
N VAL A 631 -22.23 16.57 27.23
CA VAL A 631 -21.06 17.05 27.97
C VAL A 631 -20.04 17.61 26.99
N GLY A 632 -19.70 18.90 27.15
CA GLY A 632 -18.66 19.56 26.37
C GLY A 632 -17.29 19.50 27.05
N LEU A 633 -16.29 18.90 26.40
CA LEU A 633 -14.91 18.87 26.92
C LEU A 633 -14.08 20.09 26.51
N SER A 634 -14.42 20.75 25.39
CA SER A 634 -13.75 21.97 24.96
C SER A 634 -14.30 23.21 25.69
N HIS A 635 -13.42 24.16 26.00
CA HIS A 635 -13.81 25.46 26.51
C HIS A 635 -14.22 26.37 25.34
N GLY A 636 -15.04 27.40 25.61
CA GLY A 636 -15.32 28.45 24.63
C GLY A 636 -16.58 28.27 23.77
N TRP A 637 -17.45 27.32 24.10
CA TRP A 637 -18.78 27.25 23.48
C TRP A 637 -19.58 28.53 23.75
N GLY A 638 -19.99 29.21 22.69
CA GLY A 638 -20.92 30.32 22.72
C GLY A 638 -22.37 29.83 22.69
N ASP A 639 -23.24 30.51 23.44
CA ASP A 639 -24.68 30.28 23.44
C ASP A 639 -25.35 31.14 22.36
N GLY A 640 -25.91 30.48 21.34
CA GLY A 640 -26.68 31.10 20.25
C GLY A 640 -28.17 31.31 20.56
N GLY A 641 -28.63 30.83 21.71
CA GLY A 641 -30.01 30.85 22.17
C GLY A 641 -30.87 29.73 21.59
N ILE A 642 -32.15 29.75 21.97
CA ILE A 642 -33.14 28.77 21.51
C ILE A 642 -33.87 29.32 20.28
N HIS A 643 -33.87 28.55 19.19
CA HIS A 643 -34.58 28.83 17.95
C HIS A 643 -35.43 27.62 17.56
N GLY A 644 -36.75 27.72 17.73
CA GLY A 644 -37.64 26.59 17.52
C GLY A 644 -37.44 25.53 18.60
N ASP A 645 -37.23 24.28 18.18
CA ASP A 645 -37.08 23.12 19.07
C ASP A 645 -35.62 22.84 19.47
N PHE A 646 -34.69 23.71 19.06
CA PHE A 646 -33.25 23.56 19.30
C PHE A 646 -32.65 24.75 20.08
N HIS A 647 -31.74 24.42 20.99
CA HIS A 647 -30.77 25.33 21.58
C HIS A 647 -29.48 25.23 20.76
N THR A 648 -29.03 26.36 20.21
CA THR A 648 -27.81 26.44 19.40
C THR A 648 -26.60 26.76 20.27
N TYR A 649 -25.54 25.97 20.14
CA TYR A 649 -24.21 26.26 20.66
C TYR A 649 -23.22 26.32 19.51
N PHE A 650 -22.16 27.12 19.62
CA PHE A 650 -21.13 27.21 18.59
C PHE A 650 -19.73 27.38 19.20
N ASN A 651 -18.70 26.85 18.54
CA ASN A 651 -17.31 27.07 18.90
C ASN A 651 -16.50 27.19 17.61
N ASP A 652 -16.02 28.40 17.32
CA ASP A 652 -15.49 28.79 16.01
C ASP A 652 -16.42 28.39 14.85
N ALA A 653 -16.02 27.43 14.02
CA ALA A 653 -16.80 26.95 12.88
C ALA A 653 -17.78 25.83 13.24
N ALA A 654 -17.60 25.17 14.40
CA ALA A 654 -18.45 24.07 14.85
C ALA A 654 -19.78 24.60 15.39
N VAL A 655 -20.88 23.97 14.97
CA VAL A 655 -22.24 24.31 15.40
C VAL A 655 -22.93 23.07 15.95
N LEU A 656 -23.56 23.21 17.12
CA LEU A 656 -24.34 22.16 17.76
C LEU A 656 -25.79 22.62 17.91
N LEU A 657 -26.73 21.86 17.34
CA LEU A 657 -28.17 22.08 17.49
C LEU A 657 -28.73 21.04 18.45
N VAL A 658 -28.95 21.43 19.70
CA VAL A 658 -29.37 20.54 20.78
C VAL A 658 -30.88 20.64 21.00
N GLY A 659 -31.60 19.54 20.92
CA GLY A 659 -33.03 19.51 21.22
C GLY A 659 -33.29 20.03 22.64
N VAL A 660 -34.29 20.91 22.81
CA VAL A 660 -34.57 21.61 24.09
C VAL A 660 -34.87 20.71 25.29
N ASN A 661 -35.09 19.41 25.06
CA ASN A 661 -35.34 18.42 26.11
C ASN A 661 -34.06 17.73 26.62
N VAL A 662 -32.90 18.01 26.00
CA VAL A 662 -31.60 17.43 26.35
C VAL A 662 -30.86 18.39 27.27
N ALA A 663 -30.31 17.88 28.38
CA ALA A 663 -29.51 18.70 29.28
C ALA A 663 -28.11 18.95 28.72
N THR A 664 -27.56 20.14 28.93
CA THR A 664 -26.19 20.50 28.53
C THR A 664 -25.40 21.04 29.73
N ASP A 665 -24.07 21.04 29.62
CA ASP A 665 -23.18 21.73 30.57
C ASP A 665 -22.24 22.76 29.96
N PHE A 666 -22.49 23.12 28.70
CA PHE A 666 -21.91 24.30 28.08
C PHE A 666 -22.28 25.54 28.92
N ALA A 667 -21.31 26.06 29.67
CA ALA A 667 -21.47 27.15 30.61
C ALA A 667 -21.09 28.51 30.01
#